data_AF-A0AAN8BBP5-F1
#
_entry.id   AF-A0AAN8BBP5-F1
#
_cell.length_a   1.000
_cell.length_b   1.000
_cell.length_c   1.000
_cell.angle_alpha   90.00
_cell.angle_beta   90.00
_cell.angle_gamma   90.00
#
_symmetry.space_group_name_H-M   'P 1'
#
loop_
_entity.id
_entity.type
_entity.pdbx_description
1 polymer ?
#
loop_
_entity_poly.entity_id
_entity_poly.type
_entity_poly.pdbx_seq_one_letter_code
_entity_poly.pdbx_strand_id
1 'polypeptide(L)'
;MWRNLLLRGTTCLLQVAAPRFLHQRPFPPFSCVRLLTQRLLHRPPQLLDKGYFLAHSGTRAYKNDAKSALEIPTTPVTITDIKQYLRSKDIPFHDGHSCLHIQSIFINPSDRKDSYCLFIDKTTGQFLCKDTMVEGSWEDIQDCLEVMQKQEQDFLSPHVLLGYSESMEEQEERESELREVQRIWSSSVPLTDVPEEEALLVKTMFQISKVSNATLKKFGVRLFKPTKSLVFPWFGGPDSSLKGVKLLSAQRTDKNKVIYKEATVPKCNSFHSLFGLPLVGRMDAEVVLTGSELDTLAVSQATGLPSVALPRGASCLPPILLPYLEQFKRVTLWLGDDIRSWEASKIFSRKLGLRRCSLVRPGEYRPCPMEALAQGKNLGQIIKSSIPAAHKSIVSFKQLREDVYGELSNTEQVAGVKWARFPELNRILKGHRKGELTVFTGPTGSGKTTFISEVALDLCTQGVNTLWGSFEINNVRLAKVMLTQFAMQRLENNLEQYDFWADKFEELPLYFMTFHGQQNIKAVLDTMQHSVYLYDINHVIIDNLQFMMGQEHLSVDKFAVQDHIIGAFRKFATNSSCHVTLVIHPRKEEDDRDLQTASIFGSAKASQEADNVLILQEKKLATRPGRRSLQITKNRFDGDVGIFPLDFLKSSLTFEAPIQGKHKLRKVAFKPENEGGEGMKVEGKKVEVKKEKVAKVAKAPRTVTGKESVQK
;
A
#
# COMPACT_ATOMS: atom_id res chain seq x y z
N MET A 1 44.47 -42.65 16.99
CA MET A 1 44.71 -43.94 16.32
C MET A 1 43.45 -44.25 15.50
N TRP A 2 43.57 -44.33 14.17
CA TRP A 2 43.37 -45.56 13.37
C TRP A 2 41.96 -46.17 13.53
N ARG A 3 41.02 -46.01 12.60
CA ARG A 3 40.91 -46.53 11.20
C ARG A 3 40.85 -48.06 11.08
N ASN A 4 39.70 -48.53 10.58
CA ASN A 4 39.34 -49.81 9.94
C ASN A 4 38.04 -49.50 9.13
N LEU A 5 37.66 -50.10 8.00
CA LEU A 5 38.26 -51.01 7.01
C LEU A 5 37.34 -50.90 5.75
N LEU A 6 37.71 -50.92 4.46
CA LEU A 6 38.98 -51.01 3.71
C LEU A 6 38.83 -50.21 2.37
N LEU A 7 39.54 -50.57 1.30
CA LEU A 7 39.27 -50.19 -0.11
C LEU A 7 39.42 -51.43 -1.01
N ARG A 8 38.84 -51.38 -2.23
CA ARG A 8 39.48 -51.89 -3.46
C ARG A 8 38.79 -51.41 -4.75
N GLY A 9 39.60 -51.07 -5.77
CA GLY A 9 39.22 -51.13 -7.18
C GLY A 9 39.47 -52.55 -7.74
N THR A 10 39.49 -52.80 -9.05
CA THR A 10 39.47 -51.89 -10.22
C THR A 10 39.16 -52.69 -11.51
N THR A 11 38.95 -52.00 -12.64
CA THR A 11 39.18 -52.46 -14.05
C THR A 11 38.47 -53.72 -14.62
N CYS A 12 37.49 -53.47 -15.51
CA CYS A 12 37.48 -53.83 -16.95
C CYS A 12 37.66 -55.31 -17.42
N LEU A 13 36.62 -55.89 -18.05
CA LEU A 13 36.56 -56.28 -19.49
C LEU A 13 35.37 -57.21 -19.84
N LEU A 14 34.65 -56.93 -20.96
CA LEU A 14 33.81 -57.84 -21.78
C LEU A 14 32.63 -58.56 -21.06
N GLN A 15 31.59 -59.13 -21.70
CA GLN A 15 31.42 -59.67 -23.05
C GLN A 15 29.91 -59.79 -23.45
N VAL A 16 29.64 -60.26 -24.69
CA VAL A 16 28.37 -60.79 -25.25
C VAL A 16 27.37 -59.75 -25.80
N ALA A 17 26.72 -60.12 -26.92
CA ALA A 17 25.82 -59.29 -27.73
C ALA A 17 24.46 -59.99 -28.00
N ALA A 18 23.54 -59.26 -28.65
CA ALA A 18 22.14 -59.62 -28.84
C ALA A 18 21.86 -60.68 -29.95
N PRO A 19 20.65 -61.29 -29.97
CA PRO A 19 20.16 -62.06 -31.10
C PRO A 19 19.42 -61.20 -32.16
N ARG A 20 19.99 -61.19 -33.37
CA ARG A 20 19.37 -61.45 -34.71
C ARG A 20 17.97 -60.83 -35.01
N PHE A 21 17.83 -59.88 -35.95
CA PHE A 21 18.03 -59.91 -37.43
C PHE A 21 16.81 -60.31 -38.26
N LEU A 22 16.40 -59.44 -39.20
CA LEU A 22 16.07 -59.79 -40.58
C LEU A 22 16.21 -58.57 -41.54
N HIS A 23 16.33 -58.88 -42.83
CA HIS A 23 16.62 -58.09 -44.07
C HIS A 23 15.99 -56.68 -44.27
N GLN A 24 16.47 -55.78 -45.18
CA GLN A 24 17.56 -55.80 -46.20
C GLN A 24 18.06 -54.35 -46.55
N ARG A 25 19.01 -54.21 -47.51
CA ARG A 25 19.67 -52.95 -48.02
C ARG A 25 19.34 -52.75 -49.55
N PRO A 26 19.82 -51.72 -50.33
CA PRO A 26 20.78 -50.63 -50.06
C PRO A 26 20.50 -49.19 -50.62
N PHE A 27 21.38 -48.27 -50.18
CA PHE A 27 21.87 -46.96 -50.69
C PHE A 27 22.38 -46.89 -52.17
N PRO A 28 22.83 -45.72 -52.74
CA PRO A 28 22.71 -44.29 -52.35
C PRO A 28 22.25 -43.33 -53.52
N PRO A 29 22.94 -42.24 -54.03
CA PRO A 29 22.24 -40.98 -54.38
C PRO A 29 22.48 -40.43 -55.83
N PHE A 30 21.87 -39.28 -56.18
CA PHE A 30 22.51 -38.08 -56.78
C PHE A 30 21.45 -37.01 -57.16
N SER A 31 21.85 -35.90 -57.78
CA SER A 31 21.13 -34.61 -57.83
C SER A 31 20.66 -34.15 -59.22
N CYS A 32 19.76 -33.14 -59.22
CA CYS A 32 19.58 -32.05 -60.22
C CYS A 32 18.27 -31.98 -61.06
N VAL A 33 18.00 -30.72 -61.46
CA VAL A 33 17.09 -30.23 -62.52
C VAL A 33 15.61 -29.95 -62.13
N ARG A 34 15.10 -28.84 -62.70
CA ARG A 34 13.76 -28.24 -62.55
C ARG A 34 12.79 -28.76 -63.62
N LEU A 35 11.47 -28.55 -63.46
CA LEU A 35 10.63 -27.85 -64.46
C LEU A 35 9.23 -27.49 -63.94
N LEU A 36 8.46 -26.73 -64.75
CA LEU A 36 7.19 -26.06 -64.42
C LEU A 36 6.05 -26.50 -65.35
N THR A 37 4.82 -26.60 -64.81
CA THR A 37 3.52 -26.41 -65.49
C THR A 37 2.55 -25.84 -64.45
N GLN A 38 2.00 -24.61 -64.59
CA GLN A 38 0.84 -24.21 -65.42
C GLN A 38 -0.44 -25.01 -65.11
N ARG A 39 -1.45 -24.45 -64.42
CA ARG A 39 -2.41 -23.35 -64.76
C ARG A 39 -3.66 -23.80 -65.57
N LEU A 40 -4.81 -23.90 -64.89
CA LEU A 40 -6.16 -23.54 -65.35
C LEU A 40 -6.92 -23.08 -64.08
N LEU A 41 -7.45 -21.85 -63.91
CA LEU A 41 -8.48 -21.09 -64.66
C LEU A 41 -9.91 -21.65 -64.55
N HIS A 42 -10.72 -21.02 -63.68
CA HIS A 42 -12.11 -20.66 -63.97
C HIS A 42 -12.54 -19.43 -63.13
N ARG A 43 -13.53 -18.67 -63.62
CA ARG A 43 -14.12 -17.46 -62.99
C ARG A 43 -15.62 -17.73 -62.60
N PRO A 44 -16.29 -16.83 -61.86
CA PRO A 44 -17.32 -17.23 -60.89
C PRO A 44 -18.77 -16.80 -61.24
N PRO A 45 -19.76 -17.15 -60.40
CA PRO A 45 -20.96 -16.36 -60.16
C PRO A 45 -20.78 -15.38 -58.98
N GLN A 46 -21.60 -14.33 -58.90
CA GLN A 46 -21.58 -13.32 -57.83
C GLN A 46 -22.84 -13.41 -56.96
N LEU A 47 -22.73 -13.17 -55.64
CA LEU A 47 -23.67 -12.34 -54.87
C LEU A 47 -23.11 -11.97 -53.48
N LEU A 48 -23.83 -11.08 -52.77
CA LEU A 48 -23.53 -10.50 -51.44
C LEU A 48 -23.50 -11.57 -50.33
N ASP A 49 -22.94 -11.36 -49.12
CA ASP A 49 -22.86 -10.15 -48.28
C ASP A 49 -21.57 -10.09 -47.41
N LYS A 50 -21.53 -9.16 -46.44
CA LYS A 50 -20.39 -8.83 -45.56
C LYS A 50 -19.80 -10.01 -44.76
N GLY A 51 -18.48 -9.97 -44.58
CA GLY A 51 -17.81 -10.66 -43.48
C GLY A 51 -16.39 -11.11 -43.82
N TYR A 52 -15.39 -10.26 -43.59
CA TYR A 52 -13.98 -10.65 -43.67
C TYR A 52 -13.33 -10.74 -42.29
N PHE A 53 -13.37 -11.94 -41.72
CA PHE A 53 -12.22 -12.45 -40.99
C PHE A 53 -10.98 -12.36 -41.90
N LEU A 54 -9.85 -11.89 -41.37
CA LEU A 54 -8.55 -12.07 -42.00
C LEU A 54 -7.61 -12.76 -41.01
N ALA A 55 -7.23 -13.98 -41.35
CA ALA A 55 -6.35 -14.81 -40.54
C ALA A 55 -4.89 -14.34 -40.61
N HIS A 56 -4.08 -14.76 -39.64
CA HIS A 56 -2.69 -14.33 -39.49
C HIS A 56 -1.82 -14.62 -40.72
N SER A 57 -0.96 -13.66 -41.07
CA SER A 57 0.42 -13.96 -41.45
C SER A 57 1.32 -13.36 -40.38
N GLY A 58 2.24 -14.14 -39.83
CA GLY A 58 2.98 -13.77 -38.62
C GLY A 58 4.40 -13.28 -38.90
N THR A 59 4.93 -12.40 -38.05
CA THR A 59 6.39 -12.20 -37.92
C THR A 59 6.75 -11.83 -36.47
N ARG A 60 7.70 -12.57 -35.88
CA ARG A 60 8.43 -12.32 -34.62
C ARG A 60 7.64 -11.84 -33.38
N ALA A 61 7.49 -12.74 -32.41
CA ALA A 61 7.30 -12.38 -31.01
C ALA A 61 8.60 -11.80 -30.39
N TYR A 62 8.48 -11.09 -29.27
CA TYR A 62 9.58 -10.67 -28.41
C TYR A 62 9.20 -10.78 -26.92
N LYS A 63 10.19 -11.16 -26.10
CA LYS A 63 10.18 -11.32 -24.62
C LYS A 63 9.13 -12.25 -23.97
N ASN A 64 9.64 -13.17 -23.14
CA ASN A 64 8.95 -13.72 -21.96
C ASN A 64 8.97 -12.64 -20.83
N ASP A 65 8.36 -12.77 -19.64
CA ASP A 65 7.90 -13.98 -18.92
C ASP A 65 6.71 -13.70 -17.95
N ALA A 66 6.37 -14.69 -17.11
CA ALA A 66 5.10 -14.84 -16.40
C ALA A 66 4.61 -13.73 -15.42
N LYS A 67 3.28 -13.54 -15.43
CA LYS A 67 2.36 -13.00 -14.39
C LYS A 67 2.88 -11.86 -13.49
N SER A 68 2.43 -10.64 -13.80
CA SER A 68 2.19 -9.47 -12.91
C SER A 68 3.31 -8.99 -11.97
N ALA A 69 4.50 -9.58 -12.02
CA ALA A 69 5.71 -8.95 -11.51
C ALA A 69 6.11 -7.79 -12.43
N LEU A 70 6.04 -6.56 -11.93
CA LEU A 70 6.71 -5.42 -12.55
C LEU A 70 8.22 -5.73 -12.61
N GLU A 71 8.75 -5.99 -13.79
CA GLU A 71 10.20 -5.95 -14.04
C GLU A 71 10.68 -4.54 -13.70
N ILE A 72 11.25 -4.34 -12.51
CA ILE A 72 11.95 -3.12 -12.17
C ILE A 72 13.15 -3.05 -13.14
N PRO A 73 13.25 -2.03 -14.02
CA PRO A 73 14.32 -1.99 -15.01
C PRO A 73 15.68 -2.09 -14.33
N THR A 74 16.56 -2.95 -14.87
CA THR A 74 17.84 -3.32 -14.22
C THR A 74 18.77 -2.13 -13.99
N THR A 75 18.49 -0.99 -14.63
CA THR A 75 18.93 0.35 -14.21
C THR A 75 17.73 1.30 -14.11
N PRO A 76 17.54 2.04 -13.01
CA PRO A 76 16.48 3.05 -12.93
C PRO A 76 16.74 4.19 -13.92
N VAL A 77 15.84 4.37 -14.87
CA VAL A 77 15.92 5.35 -15.96
C VAL A 77 15.82 6.77 -15.40
N THR A 78 16.73 7.68 -15.75
CA THR A 78 16.63 9.08 -15.33
C THR A 78 15.96 9.96 -16.38
N ILE A 79 15.36 11.07 -15.93
CA ILE A 79 14.85 12.14 -16.80
C ILE A 79 15.90 12.66 -17.80
N THR A 80 17.19 12.60 -17.44
CA THR A 80 18.29 13.02 -18.33
C THR A 80 18.44 12.05 -19.50
N ASP A 81 18.37 10.74 -19.23
CA ASP A 81 18.50 9.69 -20.23
C ASP A 81 17.31 9.73 -21.21
N ILE A 82 16.09 9.88 -20.69
CA ILE A 82 14.87 10.07 -21.49
C ILE A 82 15.02 11.27 -22.42
N LYS A 83 15.42 12.43 -21.89
CA LYS A 83 15.61 13.66 -22.68
C LYS A 83 16.74 13.55 -23.70
N GLN A 84 17.79 12.79 -23.40
CA GLN A 84 18.89 12.54 -24.32
C GLN A 84 18.47 11.58 -25.45
N TYR A 85 17.74 10.51 -25.12
CA TYR A 85 17.20 9.57 -26.09
C TYR A 85 16.23 10.26 -27.07
N LEU A 86 15.25 11.01 -26.57
CA LEU A 86 14.28 11.73 -27.42
C LEU A 86 14.98 12.72 -28.37
N ARG A 87 16.02 13.43 -27.92
CA ARG A 87 16.87 14.28 -28.79
C ARG A 87 17.65 13.48 -29.82
N SER A 88 18.20 12.33 -29.45
CA SER A 88 18.96 11.46 -30.38
C SER A 88 18.09 10.79 -31.46
N LYS A 89 16.76 10.94 -31.35
CA LYS A 89 15.74 10.45 -32.28
C LYS A 89 14.98 11.60 -32.97
N ASP A 90 15.41 12.85 -32.78
CA ASP A 90 14.79 14.10 -33.26
C ASP A 90 13.31 14.28 -32.87
N ILE A 91 12.89 13.70 -31.75
CA ILE A 91 11.50 13.75 -31.27
C ILE A 91 11.25 15.05 -30.49
N PRO A 92 10.34 15.93 -30.93
CA PRO A 92 10.01 17.15 -30.20
C PRO A 92 9.21 16.83 -28.92
N PHE A 93 9.67 17.35 -27.79
CA PHE A 93 9.01 17.18 -26.49
C PHE A 93 8.85 18.49 -25.72
N HIS A 94 7.79 18.58 -24.94
CA HIS A 94 7.56 19.64 -23.97
C HIS A 94 7.89 19.15 -22.54
N ASP A 95 8.61 19.97 -21.78
CA ASP A 95 9.03 19.66 -20.40
C ASP A 95 7.99 20.22 -19.42
N GLY A 96 7.00 19.40 -19.05
CA GLY A 96 5.87 19.81 -18.22
C GLY A 96 6.20 19.97 -16.73
N HIS A 97 5.21 19.74 -15.87
CA HIS A 97 5.35 19.66 -14.43
C HIS A 97 5.84 18.27 -14.01
N SER A 98 4.96 17.28 -14.07
CA SER A 98 5.20 15.89 -13.64
C SER A 98 5.62 14.99 -14.79
N CYS A 99 5.12 15.27 -16.00
CA CYS A 99 5.41 14.48 -17.20
C CYS A 99 6.22 15.24 -18.25
N LEU A 100 6.91 14.53 -19.13
CA LEU A 100 7.30 15.01 -20.46
C LEU A 100 6.16 14.73 -21.43
N HIS A 101 5.91 15.64 -22.38
CA HIS A 101 4.80 15.50 -23.33
C HIS A 101 5.36 15.36 -24.75
N ILE A 102 4.92 14.33 -25.49
CA ILE A 102 5.25 14.16 -26.92
C ILE A 102 3.97 13.94 -27.74
N GLN A 103 4.09 14.10 -29.07
CA GLN A 103 2.98 13.79 -29.97
C GLN A 103 2.72 12.28 -29.95
N SER A 104 1.46 11.86 -30.10
CA SER A 104 1.14 10.42 -30.02
C SER A 104 1.64 9.66 -31.24
N ILE A 105 2.48 8.66 -31.00
CA ILE A 105 2.92 7.67 -31.99
C ILE A 105 1.83 6.64 -32.32
N PHE A 106 0.79 6.52 -31.48
CA PHE A 106 -0.31 5.56 -31.64
C PHE A 106 -1.51 6.09 -32.44
N ILE A 107 -1.34 7.25 -33.09
CA ILE A 107 -2.39 7.95 -33.86
C ILE A 107 -1.84 8.27 -35.25
N ASN A 108 -2.63 8.00 -36.28
CA ASN A 108 -2.36 8.38 -37.67
C ASN A 108 -2.14 9.90 -37.79
N PRO A 109 -1.08 10.40 -38.44
CA PRO A 109 -0.83 11.82 -38.65
C PRO A 109 -2.03 12.67 -39.10
N SER A 110 -2.97 12.12 -39.89
CA SER A 110 -4.19 12.84 -40.30
C SER A 110 -5.12 13.22 -39.14
N ASP A 111 -5.10 12.44 -38.06
CA ASP A 111 -6.06 12.53 -36.95
C ASP A 111 -5.42 13.17 -35.71
N ARG A 112 -4.13 13.50 -35.80
CA ARG A 112 -3.38 14.18 -34.73
C ARG A 112 -3.83 15.63 -34.63
N LYS A 113 -4.37 15.99 -33.46
CA LYS A 113 -4.52 17.39 -33.03
C LYS A 113 -3.14 17.93 -32.64
N ASP A 114 -2.95 19.25 -32.72
CA ASP A 114 -1.70 19.93 -32.32
C ASP A 114 -1.36 19.83 -30.81
N SER A 115 -2.16 19.10 -30.03
CA SER A 115 -1.93 18.83 -28.61
C SER A 115 -1.00 17.63 -28.41
N TYR A 116 -0.04 17.76 -27.49
CA TYR A 116 0.67 16.61 -26.96
C TYR A 116 -0.30 15.68 -26.21
N CYS A 117 -0.41 14.43 -26.68
CA CYS A 117 -1.35 13.44 -26.14
C CYS A 117 -0.66 12.23 -25.47
N LEU A 118 0.66 12.06 -25.66
CA LEU A 118 1.47 11.08 -24.94
C LEU A 118 2.23 11.76 -23.79
N PHE A 119 2.12 11.20 -22.59
CA PHE A 119 2.70 11.74 -21.37
C PHE A 119 3.62 10.69 -20.73
N ILE A 120 4.87 11.04 -20.46
CA ILE A 120 5.89 10.15 -19.88
C ILE A 120 6.24 10.67 -18.49
N ASP A 121 6.07 9.86 -17.44
CA ASP A 121 6.41 10.24 -16.05
C ASP A 121 7.92 10.44 -15.89
N LYS A 122 8.32 11.55 -15.25
CA LYS A 122 9.73 11.96 -15.11
C LYS A 122 10.54 11.14 -14.08
N THR A 123 9.87 10.27 -13.32
CA THR A 123 10.43 9.51 -12.19
C THR A 123 10.46 8.01 -12.45
N THR A 124 9.45 7.46 -13.14
CA THR A 124 9.36 6.02 -13.47
C THR A 124 9.60 5.72 -14.95
N GLY A 125 9.51 6.72 -15.84
CA GLY A 125 9.58 6.52 -17.29
C GLY A 125 8.36 5.82 -17.89
N GLN A 126 7.37 5.41 -17.08
CA GLN A 126 6.08 4.91 -17.58
C GLN A 126 5.35 5.99 -18.36
N PHE A 127 4.54 5.60 -19.34
CA PHE A 127 3.79 6.53 -20.17
C PHE A 127 2.29 6.23 -20.23
N LEU A 128 1.52 7.23 -20.65
CA LEU A 128 0.10 7.13 -20.98
C LEU A 128 -0.24 7.99 -22.21
N CYS A 129 -0.90 7.40 -23.19
CA CYS A 129 -1.59 8.11 -24.27
C CYS A 129 -3.03 8.41 -23.86
N LYS A 130 -3.40 9.68 -23.66
CA LYS A 130 -4.79 10.04 -23.30
C LYS A 130 -5.80 9.73 -24.40
N ASP A 131 -5.36 9.84 -25.66
CA ASP A 131 -6.23 9.74 -26.84
C ASP A 131 -6.40 8.28 -27.33
N THR A 132 -5.56 7.33 -26.90
CA THR A 132 -5.70 5.89 -27.22
C THR A 132 -5.79 4.97 -26.00
N MET A 133 -5.60 5.51 -24.79
CA MET A 133 -5.50 4.76 -23.52
C MET A 133 -4.39 3.69 -23.48
N VAL A 134 -3.41 3.74 -24.39
CA VAL A 134 -2.22 2.90 -24.34
C VAL A 134 -1.28 3.42 -23.27
N GLU A 135 -0.86 2.53 -22.37
CA GLU A 135 0.14 2.75 -21.33
C GLU A 135 1.24 1.68 -21.39
N GLY A 136 2.36 1.91 -20.72
CA GLY A 136 3.49 0.99 -20.72
C GLY A 136 4.74 1.56 -20.05
N SER A 137 5.85 0.82 -20.14
CA SER A 137 7.15 1.18 -19.60
C SER A 137 7.95 2.11 -20.53
N TRP A 138 9.12 2.55 -20.07
CA TRP A 138 10.07 3.26 -20.93
C TRP A 138 10.65 2.35 -22.01
N GLU A 139 10.93 1.08 -21.71
CA GLU A 139 11.47 0.09 -22.68
C GLU A 139 10.50 -0.09 -23.86
N ASP A 140 9.18 -0.18 -23.57
CA ASP A 140 8.12 -0.28 -24.59
C ASP A 140 8.11 0.93 -25.55
N ILE A 141 8.36 2.14 -25.05
CA ILE A 141 8.51 3.35 -25.89
C ILE A 141 9.77 3.27 -26.74
N GLN A 142 10.89 2.78 -26.20
CA GLN A 142 12.13 2.66 -26.96
C GLN A 142 11.96 1.66 -28.10
N ASP A 143 11.39 0.49 -27.84
CA ASP A 143 11.09 -0.54 -28.83
C ASP A 143 10.10 -0.04 -29.89
N CYS A 144 8.99 0.61 -29.50
CA CYS A 144 8.07 1.24 -30.46
C CYS A 144 8.78 2.20 -31.42
N LEU A 145 9.60 3.10 -30.89
CA LEU A 145 10.33 4.09 -31.69
C LEU A 145 11.39 3.43 -32.59
N GLU A 146 12.02 2.34 -32.14
CA GLU A 146 12.90 1.56 -33.01
C GLU A 146 12.15 0.79 -34.10
N VAL A 147 10.96 0.24 -33.82
CA VAL A 147 10.12 -0.41 -34.83
C VAL A 147 9.68 0.59 -35.89
N MET A 148 9.22 1.78 -35.49
CA MET A 148 8.85 2.86 -36.42
C MET A 148 10.01 3.24 -37.35
N GLN A 149 11.21 3.44 -36.79
CA GLN A 149 12.40 3.77 -37.59
C GLN A 149 12.86 2.63 -38.50
N LYS A 150 12.72 1.36 -38.08
CA LYS A 150 13.09 0.18 -38.88
C LYS A 150 12.08 -0.17 -39.97
N GLN A 151 10.85 0.33 -39.89
CA GLN A 151 9.77 0.07 -40.85
C GLN A 151 9.33 1.32 -41.66
N GLU A 152 10.00 2.46 -41.46
CA GLU A 152 9.66 3.76 -42.08
C GLU A 152 8.17 4.14 -41.85
N GLN A 153 7.68 3.92 -40.63
CA GLN A 153 6.27 4.17 -40.25
C GLN A 153 6.12 5.38 -39.32
N ASP A 154 5.28 6.34 -39.73
CA ASP A 154 4.94 7.53 -38.94
C ASP A 154 4.04 7.24 -37.74
N PHE A 155 3.36 6.09 -37.70
CA PHE A 155 2.48 5.67 -36.59
C PHE A 155 2.53 4.16 -36.36
N LEU A 156 2.14 3.74 -35.16
CA LEU A 156 1.85 2.35 -34.79
C LEU A 156 0.37 2.18 -34.45
N SER A 157 -0.15 0.97 -34.63
CA SER A 157 -1.47 0.63 -34.08
C SER A 157 -1.42 0.66 -32.55
N PRO A 158 -2.46 1.16 -31.85
CA PRO A 158 -2.57 1.08 -30.39
C PRO A 158 -2.39 -0.34 -29.82
N HIS A 159 -2.67 -1.36 -30.63
CA HIS A 159 -2.56 -2.77 -30.26
C HIS A 159 -1.13 -3.34 -30.34
N VAL A 160 -0.12 -2.57 -30.79
CA VAL A 160 1.27 -3.04 -30.91
C VAL A 160 1.90 -3.34 -29.54
N LEU A 161 1.49 -2.63 -28.49
CA LEU A 161 1.95 -2.86 -27.11
C LEU A 161 1.02 -3.77 -26.29
N LEU A 162 0.13 -4.51 -26.95
CA LEU A 162 -0.47 -5.68 -26.32
C LEU A 162 0.58 -6.80 -26.26
N GLY A 163 1.40 -6.77 -25.22
CA GLY A 163 2.04 -7.98 -24.69
C GLY A 163 0.98 -9.05 -24.37
N TYR A 164 1.43 -10.30 -24.17
CA TYR A 164 0.60 -11.51 -24.01
C TYR A 164 -0.88 -11.26 -23.74
N SER A 165 -1.74 -11.66 -24.67
CA SER A 165 -3.20 -11.63 -24.53
C SER A 165 -3.61 -12.06 -23.13
N GLU A 166 -4.38 -11.21 -22.42
CA GLU A 166 -4.99 -11.51 -21.13
C GLU A 166 -5.48 -12.96 -21.12
N SER A 167 -5.14 -13.72 -20.08
CA SER A 167 -5.61 -15.10 -20.01
C SER A 167 -7.13 -15.11 -20.04
N MET A 168 -7.74 -16.20 -20.54
CA MET A 168 -9.20 -16.24 -20.67
C MET A 168 -9.91 -15.98 -19.32
N GLU A 169 -9.30 -16.39 -18.21
CA GLU A 169 -9.73 -16.09 -16.84
C GLU A 169 -9.71 -14.58 -16.54
N GLU A 170 -8.60 -13.88 -16.83
CA GLU A 170 -8.44 -12.43 -16.59
C GLU A 170 -9.38 -11.58 -17.50
N GLN A 171 -9.51 -11.96 -18.77
CA GLN A 171 -10.45 -11.33 -19.72
C GLN A 171 -11.91 -11.57 -19.31
N GLU A 172 -12.27 -12.78 -18.87
CA GLU A 172 -13.64 -13.09 -18.41
C GLU A 172 -13.98 -12.37 -17.09
N GLU A 173 -13.04 -12.27 -16.14
CA GLU A 173 -13.20 -11.46 -14.92
C GLU A 173 -13.41 -9.98 -15.27
N ARG A 174 -12.53 -9.39 -16.09
CA ARG A 174 -12.60 -7.98 -16.50
C ARG A 174 -13.91 -7.66 -17.23
N GLU A 175 -14.38 -8.54 -18.10
CA GLU A 175 -15.72 -8.41 -18.69
C GLU A 175 -16.85 -8.58 -17.67
N SER A 176 -16.69 -9.46 -16.67
CA SER A 176 -17.68 -9.66 -15.61
C SER A 176 -17.82 -8.41 -14.74
N GLU A 177 -16.70 -7.78 -14.36
CA GLU A 177 -16.69 -6.50 -13.67
C GLU A 177 -17.34 -5.39 -14.50
N LEU A 178 -17.08 -5.32 -15.80
CA LEU A 178 -17.73 -4.35 -16.70
C LEU A 178 -19.24 -4.62 -16.84
N ARG A 179 -19.68 -5.89 -16.87
CA ARG A 179 -21.10 -6.27 -16.80
C ARG A 179 -21.73 -5.84 -15.46
N GLU A 180 -21.01 -5.97 -14.35
CA GLU A 180 -21.45 -5.53 -13.02
C GLU A 180 -21.63 -4.01 -12.95
N VAL A 181 -20.64 -3.23 -13.44
CA VAL A 181 -20.70 -1.77 -13.57
C VAL A 181 -21.95 -1.34 -14.34
N GLN A 182 -22.18 -1.93 -15.52
CA GLN A 182 -23.35 -1.61 -16.33
C GLN A 182 -24.67 -2.00 -15.64
N ARG A 183 -24.71 -3.12 -14.91
CA ARG A 183 -25.87 -3.54 -14.13
C ARG A 183 -26.19 -2.56 -12.99
N ILE A 184 -25.20 -2.18 -12.19
CA ILE A 184 -25.36 -1.21 -11.10
C ILE A 184 -25.80 0.15 -11.66
N TRP A 185 -25.14 0.64 -12.71
CA TRP A 185 -25.47 1.92 -13.33
C TRP A 185 -26.89 1.96 -13.88
N SER A 186 -27.29 0.94 -14.66
CA SER A 186 -28.61 0.84 -15.29
C SER A 186 -29.76 0.68 -14.29
N SER A 187 -29.51 0.07 -13.13
CA SER A 187 -30.49 -0.08 -12.04
C SER A 187 -30.46 1.04 -11.00
N SER A 188 -29.51 1.98 -11.10
CA SER A 188 -29.44 3.18 -10.27
C SER A 188 -30.18 4.36 -10.93
N VAL A 189 -30.92 5.14 -10.13
CA VAL A 189 -31.75 6.26 -10.61
C VAL A 189 -31.17 7.62 -10.21
N PRO A 190 -31.29 8.68 -11.02
CA PRO A 190 -30.95 10.03 -10.59
C PRO A 190 -31.75 10.47 -9.36
N LEU A 191 -31.14 11.22 -8.44
CA LEU A 191 -31.83 11.73 -7.25
C LEU A 191 -32.92 12.78 -7.57
N THR A 192 -33.03 13.24 -8.82
CA THR A 192 -34.18 14.04 -9.31
C THR A 192 -35.44 13.20 -9.56
N ASP A 193 -35.28 11.88 -9.70
CA ASP A 193 -36.31 10.97 -10.20
C ASP A 193 -36.80 10.03 -9.06
N VAL A 194 -36.45 10.39 -7.82
CA VAL A 194 -36.77 9.73 -6.55
C VAL A 194 -37.82 10.58 -5.82
N PRO A 195 -38.83 9.98 -5.15
CA PRO A 195 -39.83 10.73 -4.38
C PRO A 195 -39.17 11.68 -3.37
N GLU A 196 -39.71 12.89 -3.22
CA GLU A 196 -39.04 13.98 -2.49
C GLU A 196 -38.72 13.63 -1.02
N GLU A 197 -39.59 12.86 -0.36
CA GLU A 197 -39.35 12.33 0.99
C GLU A 197 -38.16 11.34 1.04
N GLU A 198 -38.05 10.42 0.08
CA GLU A 198 -36.93 9.47 -0.02
C GLU A 198 -35.64 10.20 -0.38
N ALA A 199 -35.71 11.18 -1.29
CA ALA A 199 -34.57 12.02 -1.66
C ALA A 199 -34.07 12.85 -0.46
N LEU A 200 -34.98 13.46 0.33
CA LEU A 200 -34.64 14.21 1.54
C LEU A 200 -34.05 13.32 2.64
N LEU A 201 -34.59 12.11 2.82
CA LEU A 201 -34.06 11.10 3.75
C LEU A 201 -32.64 10.67 3.35
N VAL A 202 -32.42 10.33 2.08
CA VAL A 202 -31.11 9.98 1.52
C VAL A 202 -30.13 11.14 1.71
N LYS A 203 -30.51 12.37 1.34
CA LYS A 203 -29.65 13.54 1.53
C LYS A 203 -29.24 13.75 2.99
N THR A 204 -30.17 13.52 3.92
CA THR A 204 -29.91 13.63 5.36
C THR A 204 -29.01 12.50 5.87
N MET A 205 -29.18 11.26 5.39
CA MET A 205 -28.33 10.12 5.75
C MET A 205 -26.88 10.27 5.29
N PHE A 206 -26.65 10.86 4.11
CA PHE A 206 -25.32 11.14 3.57
C PHE A 206 -24.82 12.57 3.87
N GLN A 207 -25.55 13.33 4.69
CA GLN A 207 -25.20 14.70 5.11
C GLN A 207 -25.09 15.75 3.97
N ILE A 208 -25.55 15.41 2.76
CA ILE A 208 -25.53 16.24 1.55
C ILE A 208 -26.74 17.17 1.41
N SER A 209 -27.48 17.49 2.48
CA SER A 209 -28.71 18.29 2.41
C SER A 209 -28.52 19.72 1.88
N LYS A 210 -27.30 20.25 1.85
CA LYS A 210 -26.95 21.52 1.18
C LYS A 210 -26.54 21.36 -0.30
N VAL A 211 -26.39 20.13 -0.81
CA VAL A 211 -26.04 19.87 -2.21
C VAL A 211 -27.30 19.92 -3.08
N SER A 212 -27.26 20.72 -4.14
CA SER A 212 -28.37 20.93 -5.06
C SER A 212 -28.59 19.73 -5.98
N ASN A 213 -29.83 19.54 -6.44
CA ASN A 213 -30.13 18.50 -7.44
C ASN A 213 -29.44 18.79 -8.78
N ALA A 214 -29.18 20.06 -9.10
CA ALA A 214 -28.42 20.45 -10.29
C ALA A 214 -26.94 19.98 -10.20
N THR A 215 -26.30 20.11 -9.04
CA THR A 215 -24.94 19.59 -8.79
C THR A 215 -24.89 18.07 -8.90
N LEU A 216 -25.83 17.37 -8.25
CA LEU A 216 -25.93 15.92 -8.30
C LEU A 216 -26.13 15.42 -9.74
N LYS A 217 -26.99 16.09 -10.52
CA LYS A 217 -27.22 15.79 -11.94
C LYS A 217 -26.00 16.11 -12.82
N LYS A 218 -25.30 17.24 -12.59
CA LYS A 218 -24.06 17.61 -13.30
C LYS A 218 -22.99 16.53 -13.17
N PHE A 219 -22.82 15.98 -11.97
CA PHE A 219 -21.84 14.91 -11.68
C PHE A 219 -22.38 13.48 -11.90
N GLY A 220 -23.61 13.33 -12.41
CA GLY A 220 -24.22 12.03 -12.68
C GLY A 220 -24.45 11.15 -11.44
N VAL A 221 -24.58 11.74 -10.25
CA VAL A 221 -24.76 11.01 -8.99
C VAL A 221 -26.14 10.37 -8.92
N ARG A 222 -26.20 9.07 -8.63
CA ARG A 222 -27.42 8.26 -8.62
C ARG A 222 -27.64 7.56 -7.28
N LEU A 223 -28.83 7.01 -7.08
CA LEU A 223 -29.22 6.17 -5.95
C LEU A 223 -29.43 4.73 -6.45
N PHE A 224 -28.64 3.79 -5.93
CA PHE A 224 -28.85 2.36 -6.16
C PHE A 224 -29.81 1.82 -5.08
N LYS A 225 -31.09 1.69 -5.46
CA LYS A 225 -32.20 1.39 -4.54
C LYS A 225 -32.00 0.12 -3.68
N PRO A 226 -31.50 -1.03 -4.20
CA PRO A 226 -31.39 -2.28 -3.42
C PRO A 226 -30.57 -2.18 -2.13
N THR A 227 -29.54 -1.33 -2.10
CA THR A 227 -28.69 -1.11 -0.91
C THR A 227 -28.81 0.30 -0.33
N LYS A 228 -29.66 1.15 -0.93
CA LYS A 228 -29.80 2.59 -0.64
C LYS A 228 -28.46 3.35 -0.67
N SER A 229 -27.56 2.95 -1.57
CA SER A 229 -26.24 3.55 -1.73
C SER A 229 -26.25 4.70 -2.74
N LEU A 230 -25.48 5.75 -2.48
CA LEU A 230 -25.11 6.71 -3.52
C LEU A 230 -24.13 6.06 -4.49
N VAL A 231 -24.28 6.34 -5.77
CA VAL A 231 -23.43 5.86 -6.86
C VAL A 231 -22.76 7.04 -7.53
N PHE A 232 -21.43 7.03 -7.55
CA PHE A 232 -20.58 8.00 -8.23
C PHE A 232 -20.01 7.34 -9.50
N PRO A 233 -20.32 7.85 -10.71
CA PRO A 233 -19.79 7.29 -11.95
C PRO A 233 -18.33 7.67 -12.18
N TRP A 234 -17.52 6.68 -12.57
CA TRP A 234 -16.13 6.86 -12.95
C TRP A 234 -16.00 6.69 -14.46
N PHE A 235 -15.96 7.83 -15.15
CA PHE A 235 -15.76 7.91 -16.59
C PHE A 235 -14.27 7.97 -16.95
N GLY A 236 -13.92 7.56 -18.17
CA GLY A 236 -12.55 7.64 -18.69
C GLY A 236 -12.46 7.37 -20.18
N GLY A 237 -11.28 7.60 -20.75
CA GLY A 237 -11.04 7.52 -22.19
C GLY A 237 -11.54 8.74 -22.98
N PRO A 238 -11.24 8.81 -24.29
CA PRO A 238 -11.57 9.97 -25.13
C PRO A 238 -13.07 10.18 -25.34
N ASP A 239 -13.84 9.11 -25.22
CA ASP A 239 -15.30 9.06 -25.36
C ASP A 239 -16.06 9.39 -24.07
N SER A 240 -15.34 9.56 -22.94
CA SER A 240 -15.92 9.65 -21.59
C SER A 240 -16.85 8.48 -21.24
N SER A 241 -16.56 7.27 -21.75
CA SER A 241 -17.33 6.07 -21.42
C SER A 241 -17.24 5.73 -19.93
N LEU A 242 -18.31 5.11 -19.41
CA LEU A 242 -18.34 4.61 -18.03
C LEU A 242 -17.38 3.42 -17.90
N LYS A 243 -16.39 3.54 -17.03
CA LYS A 243 -15.38 2.49 -16.76
C LYS A 243 -15.56 1.85 -15.39
N GLY A 244 -16.13 2.58 -14.43
CA GLY A 244 -16.44 2.06 -13.11
C GLY A 244 -17.50 2.86 -12.36
N VAL A 245 -17.88 2.37 -11.18
CA VAL A 245 -18.78 3.02 -10.23
C VAL A 245 -18.24 2.84 -8.81
N LYS A 246 -18.33 3.90 -8.01
CA LYS A 246 -18.08 3.84 -6.57
C LYS A 246 -19.41 3.97 -5.83
N LEU A 247 -19.66 3.06 -4.90
CA LEU A 247 -20.87 3.01 -4.08
C LEU A 247 -20.54 3.43 -2.66
N LEU A 248 -21.28 4.41 -2.14
CA LEU A 248 -21.25 4.81 -0.73
C LEU A 248 -22.56 4.37 -0.08
N SER A 249 -22.48 3.36 0.78
CA SER A 249 -23.62 2.85 1.56
C SER A 249 -23.60 3.43 2.98
N ALA A 250 -24.78 3.65 3.58
CA ALA A 250 -24.93 4.19 4.94
C ALA A 250 -25.79 3.26 5.80
N GLN A 251 -25.17 2.62 6.79
CA GLN A 251 -25.83 1.71 7.73
C GLN A 251 -25.98 2.38 9.10
N ARG A 252 -27.19 2.38 9.68
CA ARG A 252 -27.40 2.82 11.07
C ARG A 252 -27.12 1.64 12.00
N THR A 253 -26.28 1.86 13.01
CA THR A 253 -26.11 0.94 14.14
C THR A 253 -27.09 1.25 15.26
N ASP A 254 -27.31 0.29 16.16
CA ASP A 254 -28.24 0.39 17.30
C ASP A 254 -27.95 1.56 18.26
N LYS A 255 -26.76 2.15 18.15
CA LYS A 255 -26.31 3.32 18.93
C LYS A 255 -26.53 4.66 18.21
N ASN A 256 -27.41 4.70 17.20
CA ASN A 256 -27.64 5.82 16.27
C ASN A 256 -26.41 6.31 15.49
N LYS A 257 -25.24 5.68 15.62
CA LYS A 257 -24.06 5.99 14.80
C LYS A 257 -24.25 5.43 13.40
N VAL A 258 -24.14 6.29 12.39
CA VAL A 258 -24.03 5.86 10.98
C VAL A 258 -22.62 5.34 10.73
N ILE A 259 -22.52 4.16 10.13
CA ILE A 259 -21.31 3.64 9.52
C ILE A 259 -21.48 3.75 8.02
N TYR A 260 -20.54 4.45 7.38
CA TYR A 260 -20.43 4.46 5.93
C TYR A 260 -19.54 3.30 5.49
N LYS A 261 -19.96 2.55 4.46
CA LYS A 261 -19.11 1.56 3.78
C LYS A 261 -19.04 1.91 2.31
N GLU A 262 -17.82 2.09 1.83
CA GLU A 262 -17.49 2.26 0.41
C GLU A 262 -17.28 0.90 -0.27
N ALA A 263 -17.53 0.84 -1.57
CA ALA A 263 -17.14 -0.24 -2.47
C ALA A 263 -16.92 0.34 -3.87
N THR A 264 -15.96 -0.18 -4.62
CA THR A 264 -15.69 0.23 -6.01
C THR A 264 -15.83 -0.99 -6.91
N VAL A 265 -16.40 -0.80 -8.09
CA VAL A 265 -16.44 -1.80 -9.16
C VAL A 265 -15.98 -1.11 -10.45
N PRO A 266 -14.98 -1.61 -11.20
CA PRO A 266 -14.11 -2.76 -10.90
C PRO A 266 -13.31 -2.65 -9.58
N LYS A 267 -12.65 -3.73 -9.16
CA LYS A 267 -11.62 -3.74 -8.10
C LYS A 267 -10.65 -2.57 -8.34
N CYS A 268 -10.27 -1.84 -7.28
CA CYS A 268 -9.53 -0.57 -7.38
C CYS A 268 -8.15 -0.62 -8.07
N ASN A 269 -7.62 -1.81 -8.38
CA ASN A 269 -6.38 -1.99 -9.13
C ASN A 269 -6.62 -2.06 -10.65
N SER A 270 -7.84 -2.37 -11.10
CA SER A 270 -8.19 -2.57 -12.52
C SER A 270 -8.55 -1.27 -13.27
N PHE A 271 -8.68 -0.13 -12.59
CA PHE A 271 -9.01 1.14 -13.24
C PHE A 271 -8.49 2.40 -12.52
N HIS A 272 -7.99 3.36 -13.30
CA HIS A 272 -7.40 4.61 -12.80
C HIS A 272 -7.93 5.82 -13.59
N SER A 273 -8.73 6.67 -12.92
CA SER A 273 -9.23 7.96 -13.44
C SER A 273 -9.37 8.95 -12.27
N LEU A 274 -10.18 10.00 -12.43
CA LEU A 274 -10.53 10.98 -11.41
C LEU A 274 -12.02 11.28 -11.48
N PHE A 275 -12.74 11.21 -10.36
CA PHE A 275 -14.16 11.59 -10.33
C PHE A 275 -14.31 13.08 -10.65
N GLY A 276 -15.24 13.41 -11.55
CA GLY A 276 -15.45 14.77 -12.06
C GLY A 276 -14.62 15.13 -13.31
N LEU A 277 -13.70 14.29 -13.77
CA LEU A 277 -12.79 14.60 -14.89
C LEU A 277 -13.49 15.05 -16.21
N PRO A 278 -14.64 14.47 -16.65
CA PRO A 278 -15.33 14.94 -17.86
C PRO A 278 -15.94 16.35 -17.76
N LEU A 279 -15.99 16.93 -16.56
CA LEU A 279 -16.50 18.29 -16.30
C LEU A 279 -15.40 19.35 -16.35
N VAL A 280 -14.16 18.95 -16.63
CA VAL A 280 -13.01 19.84 -16.82
C VAL A 280 -12.94 20.27 -18.28
N GLY A 281 -12.91 21.58 -18.53
CA GLY A 281 -12.69 22.16 -19.84
C GLY A 281 -11.21 22.24 -20.21
N ARG A 282 -10.89 22.17 -21.51
CA ARG A 282 -9.52 22.29 -22.05
C ARG A 282 -8.82 23.62 -21.74
N MET A 283 -9.57 24.64 -21.30
CA MET A 283 -9.08 25.97 -20.95
C MET A 283 -8.88 26.16 -19.43
N ASP A 284 -9.22 25.15 -18.62
CA ASP A 284 -9.13 25.22 -17.16
C ASP A 284 -7.67 25.19 -16.70
N ALA A 285 -7.14 26.36 -16.36
CA ALA A 285 -5.77 26.50 -15.85
C ALA A 285 -5.62 26.10 -14.37
N GLU A 286 -6.72 25.83 -13.65
CA GLU A 286 -6.73 25.61 -12.21
C GLU A 286 -7.67 24.48 -11.80
N VAL A 287 -7.31 23.71 -10.78
CA VAL A 287 -8.16 22.64 -10.21
C VAL A 287 -8.05 22.56 -8.69
N VAL A 288 -9.14 22.12 -8.04
CA VAL A 288 -9.13 21.68 -6.64
C VAL A 288 -9.18 20.15 -6.57
N LEU A 289 -8.21 19.54 -5.90
CA LEU A 289 -8.09 18.09 -5.73
C LEU A 289 -8.57 17.70 -4.33
N THR A 290 -9.60 16.87 -4.24
CA THR A 290 -10.26 16.46 -2.97
C THR A 290 -10.04 14.97 -2.65
N GLY A 291 -10.21 14.60 -1.38
CA GLY A 291 -10.09 13.23 -0.91
C GLY A 291 -11.37 12.40 -1.05
N SER A 292 -12.54 13.03 -1.20
CA SER A 292 -13.81 12.33 -1.44
C SER A 292 -14.58 12.94 -2.63
N GLU A 293 -15.47 12.12 -3.20
CA GLU A 293 -16.39 12.52 -4.26
C GLU A 293 -17.38 13.59 -3.77
N LEU A 294 -17.85 13.47 -2.53
CA LEU A 294 -18.76 14.43 -1.88
C LEU A 294 -18.12 15.82 -1.73
N ASP A 295 -16.85 15.87 -1.36
CA ASP A 295 -16.10 17.13 -1.27
C ASP A 295 -15.96 17.81 -2.63
N THR A 296 -15.77 17.04 -3.71
CA THR A 296 -15.77 17.56 -5.08
C THR A 296 -17.12 18.18 -5.47
N LEU A 297 -18.25 17.57 -5.07
CA LEU A 297 -19.58 18.19 -5.26
C LEU A 297 -19.68 19.53 -4.52
N ALA A 298 -19.20 19.57 -3.27
CA ALA A 298 -19.26 20.76 -2.42
C ALA A 298 -18.41 21.91 -2.98
N VAL A 299 -17.17 21.64 -3.39
CA VAL A 299 -16.28 22.63 -4.03
C VAL A 299 -16.89 23.16 -5.32
N SER A 300 -17.30 22.29 -6.25
CA SER A 300 -17.82 22.72 -7.56
C SER A 300 -19.08 23.57 -7.40
N GLN A 301 -19.98 23.21 -6.48
CA GLN A 301 -21.19 23.99 -6.21
C GLN A 301 -20.89 25.36 -5.57
N ALA A 302 -20.00 25.43 -4.57
CA ALA A 302 -19.78 26.65 -3.80
C ALA A 302 -18.85 27.66 -4.49
N THR A 303 -18.10 27.24 -5.52
CA THR A 303 -17.03 28.05 -6.11
C THR A 303 -17.09 28.14 -7.64
N GLY A 304 -17.81 27.24 -8.31
CA GLY A 304 -17.79 27.09 -9.76
C GLY A 304 -16.48 26.53 -10.33
N LEU A 305 -15.45 26.31 -9.50
CA LEU A 305 -14.14 25.85 -9.95
C LEU A 305 -14.17 24.40 -10.45
N PRO A 306 -13.26 24.04 -11.38
CA PRO A 306 -12.94 22.65 -11.68
C PRO A 306 -12.45 21.94 -10.41
N SER A 307 -13.05 20.80 -10.10
CA SER A 307 -12.71 20.02 -8.91
C SER A 307 -12.89 18.54 -9.19
N VAL A 308 -11.94 17.74 -8.71
CA VAL A 308 -11.89 16.29 -8.94
C VAL A 308 -11.44 15.55 -7.69
N ALA A 309 -11.89 14.30 -7.53
CA ALA A 309 -11.57 13.46 -6.37
C ALA A 309 -10.64 12.29 -6.71
N LEU A 310 -9.78 11.91 -5.76
CA LEU A 310 -8.87 10.78 -5.87
C LEU A 310 -9.56 9.43 -5.54
N PRO A 311 -9.30 8.35 -6.30
CA PRO A 311 -9.98 7.06 -6.10
C PRO A 311 -9.72 6.42 -4.73
N ARG A 312 -8.53 6.66 -4.17
CA ARG A 312 -8.12 6.20 -2.83
C ARG A 312 -7.92 7.37 -1.84
N GLY A 313 -8.59 8.50 -2.11
CA GLY A 313 -8.58 9.69 -1.26
C GLY A 313 -7.18 10.16 -0.85
N ALA A 314 -6.99 10.40 0.45
CA ALA A 314 -5.69 10.77 1.03
C ALA A 314 -4.67 9.63 1.10
N SER A 315 -5.04 8.37 0.82
CA SER A 315 -4.16 7.21 1.01
C SER A 315 -3.19 6.96 -0.15
N CYS A 316 -3.52 7.39 -1.39
CA CYS A 316 -2.64 7.21 -2.54
C CYS A 316 -3.00 8.13 -3.73
N LEU A 317 -1.97 8.67 -4.40
CA LEU A 317 -2.03 9.33 -5.70
C LEU A 317 -1.19 8.50 -6.71
N PRO A 318 -1.81 7.58 -7.47
CA PRO A 318 -1.12 6.80 -8.49
C PRO A 318 -0.47 7.70 -9.58
N PRO A 319 0.79 7.48 -9.98
CA PRO A 319 1.48 8.31 -10.99
C PRO A 319 0.77 8.36 -12.36
N ILE A 320 0.08 7.30 -12.75
CA ILE A 320 -0.77 7.24 -13.96
C ILE A 320 -1.88 8.31 -14.00
N LEU A 321 -2.24 8.93 -12.86
CA LEU A 321 -3.18 10.05 -12.80
C LEU A 321 -2.53 11.42 -13.05
N LEU A 322 -1.20 11.53 -12.92
CA LEU A 322 -0.46 12.78 -13.10
C LEU A 322 -0.65 13.39 -14.51
N PRO A 323 -0.68 12.61 -15.62
CA PRO A 323 -1.06 13.11 -16.95
C PRO A 323 -2.37 13.90 -16.97
N TYR A 324 -3.44 13.44 -16.31
CA TYR A 324 -4.72 14.17 -16.29
C TYR A 324 -4.64 15.49 -15.52
N LEU A 325 -3.80 15.52 -14.47
CA LEU A 325 -3.54 16.72 -13.66
C LEU A 325 -2.50 17.65 -14.29
N GLU A 326 -1.84 17.26 -15.38
CA GLU A 326 -0.70 17.97 -15.98
C GLU A 326 -1.08 19.31 -16.65
N GLN A 327 -2.32 19.46 -17.13
CA GLN A 327 -2.79 20.69 -17.81
C GLN A 327 -2.93 21.92 -16.89
N PHE A 328 -3.05 21.71 -15.58
CA PHE A 328 -3.36 22.78 -14.62
C PHE A 328 -2.11 23.54 -14.17
N LYS A 329 -2.07 24.86 -14.42
CA LYS A 329 -1.02 25.76 -13.93
C LYS A 329 -1.05 25.98 -12.42
N ARG A 330 -2.20 25.74 -11.76
CA ARG A 330 -2.36 25.74 -10.30
C ARG A 330 -3.20 24.56 -9.83
N VAL A 331 -2.72 23.85 -8.80
CA VAL A 331 -3.45 22.75 -8.13
C VAL A 331 -3.63 23.09 -6.66
N THR A 332 -4.88 23.12 -6.19
CA THR A 332 -5.19 23.28 -4.75
C THR A 332 -5.53 21.93 -4.15
N LEU A 333 -4.73 21.47 -3.19
CA LEU A 333 -4.97 20.23 -2.44
C LEU A 333 -5.83 20.55 -1.20
N TRP A 334 -7.02 19.96 -1.13
CA TRP A 334 -7.93 20.04 0.01
C TRP A 334 -8.51 18.64 0.27
N LEU A 335 -7.64 17.74 0.74
CA LEU A 335 -7.93 16.31 0.80
C LEU A 335 -8.85 15.90 1.96
N GLY A 336 -8.93 16.70 3.01
CA GLY A 336 -9.72 16.42 4.22
C GLY A 336 -9.43 17.44 5.32
N ASP A 337 -9.82 17.11 6.56
CA ASP A 337 -9.70 17.93 7.76
C ASP A 337 -8.73 17.37 8.83
N ASP A 338 -8.10 16.21 8.57
CA ASP A 338 -7.20 15.54 9.51
C ASP A 338 -5.71 15.71 9.16
N ILE A 339 -4.83 15.39 10.11
CA ILE A 339 -3.38 15.45 9.93
C ILE A 339 -2.91 14.47 8.85
N ARG A 340 -3.59 13.33 8.65
CA ARG A 340 -3.23 12.37 7.58
C ARG A 340 -3.44 12.98 6.20
N SER A 341 -4.55 13.70 6.00
CA SER A 341 -4.83 14.48 4.80
C SER A 341 -3.86 15.64 4.60
N TRP A 342 -3.41 16.27 5.70
CA TRP A 342 -2.38 17.31 5.66
C TRP A 342 -1.00 16.76 5.23
N GLU A 343 -0.58 15.62 5.78
CA GLU A 343 0.63 14.90 5.34
C GLU A 343 0.52 14.43 3.88
N ALA A 344 -0.60 13.81 3.50
CA ALA A 344 -0.85 13.37 2.13
C ALA A 344 -0.77 14.55 1.15
N SER A 345 -1.33 15.71 1.51
CA SER A 345 -1.22 16.94 0.72
C SER A 345 0.25 17.38 0.56
N LYS A 346 1.07 17.30 1.63
CA LYS A 346 2.51 17.56 1.57
C LYS A 346 3.24 16.54 0.68
N ILE A 347 2.87 15.25 0.68
CA ILE A 347 3.49 14.20 -0.14
C ILE A 347 3.08 14.32 -1.61
N PHE A 348 1.80 14.40 -1.91
CA PHE A 348 1.26 14.46 -3.28
C PHE A 348 1.73 15.72 -4.03
N SER A 349 1.93 16.84 -3.31
CA SER A 349 2.52 18.05 -3.89
C SER A 349 3.95 17.88 -4.42
N ARG A 350 4.69 16.84 -3.96
CA ARG A 350 6.00 16.46 -4.51
C ARG A 350 5.83 15.86 -5.90
N LYS A 351 4.94 14.85 -6.05
CA LYS A 351 4.58 14.21 -7.33
C LYS A 351 4.05 15.21 -8.35
N LEU A 352 3.17 16.11 -7.91
CA LEU A 352 2.49 17.11 -8.75
C LEU A 352 3.36 18.32 -9.11
N GLY A 353 4.52 18.50 -8.47
CA GLY A 353 5.40 19.65 -8.66
C GLY A 353 5.10 20.80 -7.67
N LEU A 354 5.95 20.90 -6.64
CA LEU A 354 5.78 21.78 -5.47
C LEU A 354 5.46 23.26 -5.78
N ARG A 355 5.94 23.79 -6.90
CA ARG A 355 5.79 25.22 -7.26
C ARG A 355 4.38 25.60 -7.72
N ARG A 356 3.57 24.66 -8.23
CA ARG A 356 2.16 24.91 -8.64
C ARG A 356 1.12 24.46 -7.62
N CYS A 357 1.56 23.77 -6.56
CA CYS A 357 0.68 23.22 -5.55
C CYS A 357 0.46 24.22 -4.40
N SER A 358 -0.80 24.45 -4.04
CA SER A 358 -1.22 25.14 -2.83
C SER A 358 -2.02 24.19 -1.95
N LEU A 359 -1.82 24.23 -0.63
CA LEU A 359 -2.39 23.29 0.33
C LEU A 359 -3.38 24.00 1.24
N VAL A 360 -4.60 23.49 1.37
CA VAL A 360 -5.52 23.94 2.41
C VAL A 360 -5.13 23.27 3.73
N ARG A 361 -4.67 24.07 4.70
CA ARG A 361 -4.41 23.59 6.07
C ARG A 361 -5.74 23.31 6.78
N PRO A 362 -5.94 22.12 7.37
CA PRO A 362 -7.09 21.84 8.22
C PRO A 362 -7.19 22.72 9.48
N GLY A 363 -8.36 22.72 10.10
CA GLY A 363 -8.64 23.33 11.41
C GLY A 363 -10.09 23.81 11.54
N GLU A 364 -10.48 24.29 12.71
CA GLU A 364 -11.87 24.68 13.02
C GLU A 364 -12.50 25.64 11.99
N TYR A 365 -11.72 26.60 11.49
CA TYR A 365 -12.15 27.58 10.48
C TYR A 365 -12.08 27.06 9.03
N ARG A 366 -11.45 25.90 8.81
CA ARG A 366 -11.22 25.24 7.51
C ARG A 366 -11.43 23.71 7.63
N PRO A 367 -12.68 23.24 7.84
CA PRO A 367 -13.02 21.82 7.85
C PRO A 367 -12.94 21.23 6.42
N CYS A 368 -13.38 19.98 6.22
CA CYS A 368 -13.49 19.39 4.89
C CYS A 368 -14.52 20.18 4.03
N PRO A 369 -14.42 20.16 2.68
CA PRO A 369 -15.31 20.91 1.82
C PRO A 369 -16.81 20.65 2.03
N MET A 370 -17.21 19.39 2.27
CA MET A 370 -18.61 19.04 2.51
C MET A 370 -19.13 19.66 3.82
N GLU A 371 -18.36 19.59 4.91
CA GLU A 371 -18.72 20.28 6.16
C GLU A 371 -18.69 21.80 6.04
N ALA A 372 -17.71 22.36 5.31
CA ALA A 372 -17.66 23.80 5.05
C ALA A 372 -18.95 24.29 4.37
N LEU A 373 -19.47 23.54 3.40
CA LEU A 373 -20.74 23.83 2.74
C LEU A 373 -21.95 23.59 3.67
N ALA A 374 -21.92 22.53 4.49
CA ALA A 374 -22.97 22.25 5.48
C ALA A 374 -23.13 23.41 6.49
N GLN A 375 -22.00 23.94 6.97
CA GLN A 375 -21.88 25.05 7.91
C GLN A 375 -22.04 26.43 7.26
N GLY A 376 -22.18 26.53 5.93
CA GLY A 376 -22.33 27.80 5.21
C GLY A 376 -21.05 28.67 5.16
N LYS A 377 -19.87 28.09 5.37
CA LYS A 377 -18.58 28.77 5.24
C LYS A 377 -18.28 29.11 3.78
N ASN A 378 -17.48 30.15 3.54
CA ASN A 378 -17.09 30.56 2.20
C ASN A 378 -15.92 29.71 1.67
N LEU A 379 -16.21 28.61 0.95
CA LEU A 379 -15.19 27.72 0.37
C LEU A 379 -14.20 28.47 -0.55
N GLY A 380 -14.67 29.46 -1.30
CA GLY A 380 -13.81 30.29 -2.17
C GLY A 380 -12.79 31.13 -1.39
N GLN A 381 -13.14 31.61 -0.19
CA GLN A 381 -12.21 32.26 0.73
C GLN A 381 -11.23 31.26 1.35
N ILE A 382 -11.69 30.04 1.68
CA ILE A 382 -10.81 28.98 2.22
C ILE A 382 -9.73 28.61 1.18
N ILE A 383 -10.11 28.39 -0.09
CA ILE A 383 -9.17 28.12 -1.19
C ILE A 383 -8.19 29.29 -1.39
N LYS A 384 -8.66 30.55 -1.34
CA LYS A 384 -7.79 31.74 -1.38
C LYS A 384 -6.85 31.86 -0.17
N SER A 385 -7.12 31.16 0.94
CA SER A 385 -6.27 31.07 2.13
C SER A 385 -5.32 29.86 2.15
N SER A 386 -5.27 29.07 1.07
CA SER A 386 -4.31 27.97 0.93
C SER A 386 -2.85 28.47 0.90
N ILE A 387 -1.93 27.66 1.41
CA ILE A 387 -0.51 28.02 1.51
C ILE A 387 0.32 27.32 0.42
N PRO A 388 1.36 27.96 -0.17
CA PRO A 388 2.22 27.30 -1.15
C PRO A 388 2.91 26.05 -0.58
N ALA A 389 2.93 24.95 -1.34
CA ALA A 389 3.60 23.71 -0.93
C ALA A 389 5.13 23.82 -0.92
N ALA A 390 5.70 24.65 -1.79
CA ALA A 390 7.13 24.90 -1.86
C ALA A 390 7.63 25.76 -0.67
N HIS A 391 8.27 25.13 0.31
CA HIS A 391 8.89 25.82 1.44
C HIS A 391 10.40 26.08 1.21
N LYS A 392 10.94 27.12 1.86
CA LYS A 392 12.38 27.39 1.90
C LYS A 392 13.09 26.43 2.87
N SER A 393 14.35 26.10 2.59
CA SER A 393 15.20 25.19 3.39
C SER A 393 15.54 25.71 4.79
N ILE A 394 15.30 26.99 5.06
CA ILE A 394 15.38 27.61 6.40
C ILE A 394 13.98 28.11 6.74
N VAL A 395 13.53 27.83 7.97
CA VAL A 395 12.18 28.10 8.45
C VAL A 395 12.23 28.89 9.75
N SER A 396 11.28 29.80 9.95
CA SER A 396 11.11 30.54 11.20
C SER A 396 9.93 30.01 12.02
N PHE A 397 9.92 30.23 13.33
CA PHE A 397 8.76 29.86 14.16
C PHE A 397 7.46 30.53 13.68
N LYS A 398 7.54 31.73 13.06
CA LYS A 398 6.38 32.39 12.44
C LYS A 398 5.72 31.55 11.34
N GLN A 399 6.50 30.72 10.63
CA GLN A 399 6.00 29.78 9.61
C GLN A 399 5.53 28.46 10.24
N LEU A 400 6.24 27.98 11.27
CA LEU A 400 5.91 26.73 11.95
C LEU A 400 4.74 26.83 12.93
N ARG A 401 4.37 28.03 13.40
CA ARG A 401 3.37 28.26 14.46
C ARG A 401 2.06 27.49 14.25
N GLU A 402 1.58 27.46 13.02
CA GLU A 402 0.31 26.81 12.65
C GLU A 402 0.45 25.28 12.46
N ASP A 403 1.65 24.78 12.15
CA ASP A 403 1.97 23.34 12.19
C ASP A 403 2.05 22.87 13.66
N VAL A 404 2.80 23.58 14.49
CA VAL A 404 2.93 23.30 15.94
C VAL A 404 1.58 23.39 16.66
N TYR A 405 0.75 24.40 16.38
CA TYR A 405 -0.61 24.46 16.95
C TYR A 405 -1.47 23.28 16.50
N GLY A 406 -1.44 22.93 15.21
CA GLY A 406 -2.21 21.81 14.66
C GLY A 406 -1.80 20.46 15.24
N GLU A 407 -0.50 20.25 15.50
CA GLU A 407 0.00 19.06 16.19
C GLU A 407 -0.44 19.03 17.66
N LEU A 408 -0.32 20.14 18.38
CA LEU A 408 -0.74 20.25 19.79
C LEU A 408 -2.25 20.12 20.00
N SER A 409 -3.08 20.55 19.03
CA SER A 409 -4.54 20.40 19.12
C SER A 409 -5.03 19.00 18.76
N ASN A 410 -4.24 18.20 18.03
CA ASN A 410 -4.62 16.89 17.50
C ASN A 410 -3.70 15.77 17.98
N THR A 411 -3.31 15.78 19.26
CA THR A 411 -2.35 14.84 19.87
C THR A 411 -2.67 13.36 19.57
N GLU A 412 -3.96 13.01 19.55
CA GLU A 412 -4.47 11.67 19.18
C GLU A 412 -4.08 11.22 17.76
N GLN A 413 -3.98 12.17 16.81
CA GLN A 413 -3.60 11.91 15.41
C GLN A 413 -2.08 11.92 15.24
N VAL A 414 -1.37 12.84 15.93
CA VAL A 414 0.09 12.91 15.96
C VAL A 414 0.71 11.64 16.57
N ALA A 415 0.01 11.00 17.51
CA ALA A 415 0.39 9.70 18.05
C ALA A 415 0.51 8.59 16.98
N GLY A 416 -0.12 8.74 15.81
CA GLY A 416 -0.04 7.83 14.67
C GLY A 416 -1.24 6.90 14.52
N VAL A 417 -1.07 5.81 13.78
CA VAL A 417 -2.09 4.75 13.64
C VAL A 417 -2.01 3.83 14.85
N LYS A 418 -3.06 3.82 15.68
CA LYS A 418 -3.16 2.97 16.86
C LYS A 418 -3.39 1.51 16.44
N TRP A 419 -2.69 0.57 17.04
CA TRP A 419 -2.88 -0.85 16.76
C TRP A 419 -4.18 -1.37 17.38
N ALA A 420 -5.04 -2.04 16.61
CA ALA A 420 -6.34 -2.51 17.10
C ALA A 420 -6.19 -3.77 17.97
N ARG A 421 -5.36 -4.73 17.53
CA ARG A 421 -5.06 -6.00 18.22
C ARG A 421 -4.12 -5.83 19.43
N PHE A 422 -3.35 -4.75 19.49
CA PHE A 422 -2.30 -4.56 20.51
C PHE A 422 -2.45 -3.27 21.35
N PRO A 423 -3.46 -3.17 22.24
CA PRO A 423 -3.64 -2.00 23.12
C PRO A 423 -2.43 -1.62 23.98
N GLU A 424 -1.61 -2.59 24.40
CA GLU A 424 -0.38 -2.31 25.17
C GLU A 424 0.72 -1.65 24.32
N LEU A 425 0.77 -1.89 22.99
CA LEU A 425 1.62 -1.08 22.10
C LEU A 425 1.15 0.36 22.08
N ASN A 426 -0.16 0.61 22.02
CA ASN A 426 -0.71 1.97 22.08
C ASN A 426 -0.45 2.64 23.44
N ARG A 427 -0.50 1.90 24.55
CA ARG A 427 -0.21 2.48 25.86
C ARG A 427 1.22 3.02 25.95
N ILE A 428 2.18 2.29 25.39
CA ILE A 428 3.61 2.63 25.44
C ILE A 428 4.00 3.53 24.26
N LEU A 429 3.94 3.01 23.02
CA LEU A 429 4.39 3.69 21.80
C LEU A 429 3.41 4.73 21.26
N LYS A 430 2.19 4.85 21.82
CA LYS A 430 1.07 5.72 21.40
C LYS A 430 0.43 5.41 20.04
N GLY A 431 1.20 4.89 19.10
CA GLY A 431 0.77 4.46 17.77
C GLY A 431 1.94 4.32 16.80
N HIS A 432 1.64 3.93 15.56
CA HIS A 432 2.57 3.83 14.45
C HIS A 432 2.68 5.17 13.71
N ARG A 433 3.84 5.83 13.76
CA ARG A 433 4.10 7.13 13.11
C ARG A 433 5.02 7.01 11.90
N LYS A 434 4.75 7.80 10.87
CA LYS A 434 5.62 7.93 9.70
C LYS A 434 6.94 8.62 10.07
N GLY A 435 7.99 8.38 9.28
CA GLY A 435 9.29 9.02 9.46
C GLY A 435 10.21 8.41 10.53
N GLU A 436 9.68 7.46 11.32
CA GLU A 436 10.41 6.75 12.37
C GLU A 436 11.14 5.49 11.88
N LEU A 437 12.23 5.14 12.56
CA LEU A 437 12.92 3.86 12.45
C LEU A 437 12.66 3.02 13.72
N THR A 438 12.02 1.87 13.57
CA THR A 438 11.84 0.88 14.63
C THR A 438 12.80 -0.29 14.43
N VAL A 439 13.66 -0.57 15.41
CA VAL A 439 14.48 -1.79 15.43
C VAL A 439 13.77 -2.87 16.25
N PHE A 440 13.64 -4.07 15.69
CA PHE A 440 13.04 -5.21 16.35
C PHE A 440 14.04 -6.38 16.45
N THR A 441 14.21 -6.92 17.65
CA THR A 441 15.14 -8.03 17.93
C THR A 441 14.52 -9.08 18.84
N GLY A 442 15.22 -10.20 19.04
CA GLY A 442 14.75 -11.37 19.78
C GLY A 442 15.40 -12.67 19.27
N PRO A 443 15.42 -13.75 20.08
CA PRO A 443 16.13 -14.99 19.75
C PRO A 443 15.69 -15.61 18.42
N THR A 444 16.54 -16.43 17.82
CA THR A 444 16.16 -17.28 16.67
C THR A 444 15.09 -18.28 17.13
N GLY A 445 14.00 -18.43 16.38
CA GLY A 445 12.85 -19.29 16.73
C GLY A 445 11.78 -18.65 17.63
N SER A 446 12.03 -17.50 18.25
CA SER A 446 11.09 -16.82 19.17
C SER A 446 9.77 -16.35 18.54
N GLY A 447 9.69 -16.30 17.20
CA GLY A 447 8.51 -15.88 16.46
C GLY A 447 8.52 -14.43 15.94
N LYS A 448 9.70 -13.80 15.81
CA LYS A 448 9.85 -12.40 15.31
C LYS A 448 9.02 -12.11 14.06
N THR A 449 9.29 -12.78 12.95
CA THR A 449 8.57 -12.59 11.68
C THR A 449 7.06 -12.72 11.88
N THR A 450 6.62 -13.80 12.53
CA THR A 450 5.21 -14.05 12.83
C THR A 450 4.55 -12.92 13.63
N PHE A 451 5.23 -12.36 14.64
CA PHE A 451 4.71 -11.23 15.40
C PHE A 451 4.63 -9.96 14.54
N ILE A 452 5.68 -9.64 13.79
CA ILE A 452 5.70 -8.42 12.98
C ILE A 452 4.78 -8.53 11.74
N SER A 453 4.48 -9.74 11.26
CA SER A 453 3.44 -10.03 10.25
C SER A 453 2.06 -9.65 10.75
N GLU A 454 1.72 -10.01 11.99
CA GLU A 454 0.44 -9.69 12.61
C GLU A 454 0.31 -8.19 12.90
N VAL A 455 1.38 -7.57 13.41
CA VAL A 455 1.46 -6.12 13.63
C VAL A 455 1.34 -5.33 12.31
N ALA A 456 1.85 -5.86 11.20
CA ALA A 456 1.68 -5.28 9.87
C ALA A 456 0.25 -5.41 9.35
N LEU A 457 -0.38 -6.59 9.47
CA LEU A 457 -1.78 -6.80 9.06
C LEU A 457 -2.76 -5.90 9.80
N ASP A 458 -2.51 -5.67 11.09
CA ASP A 458 -3.29 -4.73 11.91
C ASP A 458 -3.20 -3.26 11.43
N LEU A 459 -2.12 -2.91 10.73
CA LEU A 459 -1.94 -1.61 10.06
C LEU A 459 -2.52 -1.61 8.63
N CYS A 460 -2.30 -2.67 7.84
CA CYS A 460 -2.87 -2.82 6.49
C CYS A 460 -4.40 -2.78 6.51
N THR A 461 -5.03 -3.45 7.47
CA THR A 461 -6.51 -3.42 7.67
C THR A 461 -7.05 -2.06 8.11
N GLN A 462 -6.17 -1.14 8.54
CA GLN A 462 -6.48 0.27 8.79
C GLN A 462 -6.07 1.19 7.64
N GLY A 463 -5.71 0.64 6.48
CA GLY A 463 -5.34 1.40 5.28
C GLY A 463 -3.89 1.90 5.25
N VAL A 464 -2.97 1.32 6.03
CA VAL A 464 -1.54 1.67 5.97
C VAL A 464 -0.85 0.88 4.86
N ASN A 465 -0.55 1.56 3.75
CA ASN A 465 0.16 0.97 2.62
C ASN A 465 1.55 0.48 3.07
N THR A 466 1.77 -0.85 3.01
CA THR A 466 2.91 -1.52 3.65
C THR A 466 3.69 -2.36 2.63
N LEU A 467 5.03 -2.24 2.65
CA LEU A 467 5.95 -2.97 1.78
C LEU A 467 6.84 -3.90 2.60
N TRP A 468 6.94 -5.17 2.20
CA TRP A 468 7.73 -6.18 2.89
C TRP A 468 8.95 -6.64 2.07
N GLY A 469 10.15 -6.40 2.58
CA GLY A 469 11.39 -7.02 2.11
C GLY A 469 11.73 -8.27 2.93
N SER A 470 11.50 -9.46 2.36
CA SER A 470 11.64 -10.75 3.05
C SER A 470 12.90 -11.50 2.59
N PHE A 471 14.03 -11.22 3.24
CA PHE A 471 15.34 -11.71 2.84
C PHE A 471 15.65 -13.12 3.38
N GLU A 472 14.95 -13.57 4.44
CA GLU A 472 15.08 -14.92 5.02
C GLU A 472 13.99 -15.91 4.55
N ILE A 473 12.77 -15.43 4.24
CA ILE A 473 11.61 -16.29 3.95
C ILE A 473 10.99 -15.94 2.60
N ASN A 474 10.85 -16.91 1.70
CA ASN A 474 10.15 -16.73 0.43
C ASN A 474 8.69 -16.22 0.62
N ASN A 475 8.29 -15.25 -0.20
CA ASN A 475 7.01 -14.54 -0.10
C ASN A 475 5.77 -15.45 -0.05
N VAL A 476 5.74 -16.60 -0.73
CA VAL A 476 4.58 -17.52 -0.68
C VAL A 476 4.39 -18.11 0.72
N ARG A 477 5.49 -18.38 1.44
CA ARG A 477 5.45 -18.87 2.83
C ARG A 477 5.04 -17.78 3.81
N LEU A 478 5.53 -16.55 3.59
CA LEU A 478 5.16 -15.38 4.38
C LEU A 478 3.66 -15.03 4.20
N ALA A 479 3.21 -14.90 2.95
CA ALA A 479 1.81 -14.64 2.61
C ALA A 479 0.87 -15.72 3.18
N LYS A 480 1.26 -17.01 3.14
CA LYS A 480 0.48 -18.08 3.78
C LYS A 480 0.33 -17.87 5.30
N VAL A 481 1.40 -17.47 6.00
CA VAL A 481 1.31 -17.16 7.44
C VAL A 481 0.40 -15.95 7.67
N MET A 482 0.57 -14.88 6.89
CA MET A 482 -0.23 -13.67 6.99
C MET A 482 -1.72 -13.93 6.70
N LEU A 483 -2.05 -14.72 5.69
CA LEU A 483 -3.42 -15.13 5.37
C LEU A 483 -4.05 -15.97 6.50
N THR A 484 -3.27 -16.85 7.14
CA THR A 484 -3.70 -17.62 8.33
C THR A 484 -4.02 -16.70 9.52
N GLN A 485 -3.19 -15.66 9.73
CA GLN A 485 -3.38 -14.66 10.78
C GLN A 485 -4.57 -13.73 10.52
N PHE A 486 -4.82 -13.40 9.25
CA PHE A 486 -5.91 -12.56 8.79
C PHE A 486 -7.26 -13.28 8.87
N ALA A 487 -7.33 -14.52 8.36
CA ALA A 487 -8.52 -15.38 8.48
C ALA A 487 -8.76 -15.89 9.92
N MET A 488 -7.79 -15.71 10.83
CA MET A 488 -7.80 -16.21 12.21
C MET A 488 -7.96 -17.75 12.34
N GLN A 489 -7.68 -18.49 11.27
CA GLN A 489 -7.83 -19.95 11.20
C GLN A 489 -6.85 -20.59 10.20
N ARG A 490 -6.59 -21.89 10.35
CA ARG A 490 -5.85 -22.68 9.36
C ARG A 490 -6.72 -23.03 8.15
N LEU A 491 -6.44 -22.38 7.03
CA LEU A 491 -7.13 -22.67 5.77
C LEU A 491 -6.77 -24.05 5.20
N GLU A 492 -5.66 -24.69 5.61
CA GLU A 492 -5.35 -26.06 5.17
C GLU A 492 -6.39 -27.10 5.62
N ASN A 493 -7.17 -26.78 6.65
CA ASN A 493 -8.26 -27.62 7.14
C ASN A 493 -9.61 -27.25 6.51
N ASN A 494 -9.71 -26.09 5.85
CA ASN A 494 -10.95 -25.45 5.40
C ASN A 494 -10.74 -24.81 4.00
N LEU A 495 -10.19 -25.58 3.04
CA LEU A 495 -9.78 -25.05 1.73
C LEU A 495 -10.96 -24.45 0.93
N GLU A 496 -12.20 -24.88 1.18
CA GLU A 496 -13.43 -24.30 0.62
C GLU A 496 -13.63 -22.80 0.95
N GLN A 497 -12.91 -22.28 1.95
CA GLN A 497 -12.93 -20.86 2.31
C GLN A 497 -11.71 -20.09 1.77
N TYR A 498 -10.79 -20.74 1.05
CA TYR A 498 -9.54 -20.12 0.60
C TYR A 498 -9.79 -18.86 -0.23
N ASP A 499 -10.60 -18.96 -1.30
CA ASP A 499 -10.81 -17.86 -2.23
C ASP A 499 -11.46 -16.64 -1.54
N PHE A 500 -12.50 -16.86 -0.74
CA PHE A 500 -13.17 -15.83 0.07
C PHE A 500 -12.25 -15.09 1.06
N TRP A 501 -11.21 -15.75 1.57
CA TRP A 501 -10.19 -15.11 2.41
C TRP A 501 -9.05 -14.50 1.59
N ALA A 502 -8.74 -15.06 0.41
CA ALA A 502 -7.74 -14.54 -0.53
C ALA A 502 -8.20 -13.22 -1.19
N ASP A 503 -9.44 -13.14 -1.68
CA ASP A 503 -10.05 -11.90 -2.21
C ASP A 503 -9.91 -10.75 -1.21
N LYS A 504 -10.28 -10.99 0.05
CA LYS A 504 -10.19 -10.00 1.13
C LYS A 504 -8.77 -9.68 1.57
N PHE A 505 -7.81 -10.56 1.26
CA PHE A 505 -6.40 -10.33 1.53
C PHE A 505 -5.76 -9.52 0.39
N GLU A 506 -6.23 -9.69 -0.86
CA GLU A 506 -5.91 -8.86 -2.02
C GLU A 506 -6.43 -7.42 -1.88
N GLU A 507 -7.57 -7.21 -1.20
CA GLU A 507 -8.06 -5.87 -0.83
C GLU A 507 -7.09 -5.07 0.08
N LEU A 508 -6.13 -5.73 0.74
CA LEU A 508 -5.18 -5.07 1.65
C LEU A 508 -4.08 -4.33 0.87
N PRO A 509 -3.65 -3.12 1.29
CA PRO A 509 -2.57 -2.37 0.65
C PRO A 509 -1.19 -2.93 1.07
N LEU A 510 -0.97 -4.22 0.85
CA LEU A 510 0.20 -4.99 1.25
C LEU A 510 1.00 -5.44 0.01
N TYR A 511 2.26 -5.03 -0.04
CA TYR A 511 3.17 -5.25 -1.16
C TYR A 511 4.41 -6.04 -0.72
N PHE A 512 4.98 -6.84 -1.60
CA PHE A 512 6.17 -7.64 -1.31
C PHE A 512 7.30 -7.32 -2.30
N MET A 513 8.53 -7.16 -1.81
CA MET A 513 9.72 -7.13 -2.67
C MET A 513 9.99 -8.56 -3.17
N THR A 514 10.43 -8.71 -4.43
CA THR A 514 10.83 -10.00 -5.02
C THR A 514 12.22 -10.48 -4.57
N PHE A 515 12.92 -9.70 -3.74
CA PHE A 515 14.23 -10.03 -3.19
C PHE A 515 14.21 -11.26 -2.26
N HIS A 516 15.31 -12.01 -2.29
CA HIS A 516 15.58 -13.12 -1.37
C HIS A 516 17.11 -13.22 -1.14
N GLY A 517 17.54 -13.59 0.08
CA GLY A 517 18.96 -13.69 0.42
C GLY A 517 19.71 -12.35 0.41
N GLN A 518 21.01 -12.40 0.10
CA GLN A 518 21.89 -11.22 0.04
C GLN A 518 21.48 -10.28 -1.11
N GLN A 519 21.43 -8.98 -0.85
CA GLN A 519 21.09 -7.94 -1.83
C GLN A 519 21.94 -6.68 -1.65
N ASN A 520 22.17 -5.95 -2.74
CA ASN A 520 22.86 -4.66 -2.67
C ASN A 520 21.93 -3.61 -2.05
N ILE A 521 22.40 -2.90 -1.01
CA ILE A 521 21.66 -1.80 -0.37
C ILE A 521 21.11 -0.78 -1.37
N LYS A 522 21.85 -0.44 -2.44
CA LYS A 522 21.37 0.51 -3.44
C LYS A 522 20.10 -0.01 -4.11
N ALA A 523 20.09 -1.27 -4.56
CA ALA A 523 18.91 -1.87 -5.18
C ALA A 523 17.72 -1.93 -4.20
N VAL A 524 17.96 -2.24 -2.93
CA VAL A 524 16.90 -2.23 -1.90
C VAL A 524 16.34 -0.81 -1.69
N LEU A 525 17.19 0.20 -1.56
CA LEU A 525 16.77 1.60 -1.40
C LEU A 525 16.09 2.18 -2.65
N ASP A 526 16.54 1.82 -3.84
CA ASP A 526 15.95 2.27 -5.10
C ASP A 526 14.56 1.64 -5.28
N THR A 527 14.41 0.33 -5.01
CA THR A 527 13.09 -0.33 -4.93
C THR A 527 12.19 0.32 -3.87
N MET A 528 12.70 0.62 -2.66
CA MET A 528 11.93 1.31 -1.63
C MET A 528 11.46 2.71 -2.07
N GLN A 529 12.31 3.48 -2.75
CA GLN A 529 11.94 4.80 -3.31
C GLN A 529 10.89 4.66 -4.41
N HIS A 530 11.07 3.69 -5.32
CA HIS A 530 10.14 3.41 -6.42
C HIS A 530 8.76 2.99 -5.90
N SER A 531 8.69 2.07 -4.94
CA SER A 531 7.43 1.66 -4.31
C SER A 531 6.75 2.80 -3.55
N VAL A 532 7.49 3.68 -2.85
CA VAL A 532 6.91 4.90 -2.26
C VAL A 532 6.32 5.81 -3.34
N TYR A 533 6.98 5.97 -4.49
CA TYR A 533 6.46 6.79 -5.58
C TYR A 533 5.21 6.18 -6.25
N LEU A 534 5.22 4.88 -6.56
CA LEU A 534 4.07 4.20 -7.19
C LEU A 534 2.86 4.07 -6.25
N TYR A 535 3.08 3.56 -5.03
CA TYR A 535 2.01 3.06 -4.16
C TYR A 535 1.81 3.88 -2.88
N ASP A 536 2.52 4.99 -2.69
CA ASP A 536 2.49 5.82 -1.47
C ASP A 536 2.71 4.97 -0.18
N ILE A 537 3.69 4.06 -0.22
CA ILE A 537 4.05 3.21 0.91
C ILE A 537 4.36 4.05 2.16
N ASN A 538 3.62 3.81 3.24
CA ASN A 538 3.75 4.49 4.52
C ASN A 538 4.55 3.67 5.55
N HIS A 539 4.69 2.36 5.35
CA HIS A 539 5.46 1.44 6.19
C HIS A 539 6.31 0.48 5.35
N VAL A 540 7.61 0.39 5.61
CA VAL A 540 8.50 -0.66 5.05
C VAL A 540 8.98 -1.58 6.17
N ILE A 541 8.96 -2.89 5.91
CA ILE A 541 9.50 -3.92 6.81
C ILE A 541 10.68 -4.61 6.13
N ILE A 542 11.81 -4.72 6.83
CA ILE A 542 13.03 -5.39 6.37
C ILE A 542 13.32 -6.57 7.31
N ASP A 543 13.01 -7.79 6.87
CA ASP A 543 13.14 -9.02 7.65
C ASP A 543 14.06 -10.05 6.92
N ASN A 544 15.34 -10.20 7.26
CA ASN A 544 16.11 -9.49 8.29
C ASN A 544 17.39 -8.87 7.72
N LEU A 545 17.95 -7.90 8.46
CA LEU A 545 19.14 -7.14 8.09
C LEU A 545 20.36 -8.02 7.77
N GLN A 546 20.60 -9.07 8.56
CA GLN A 546 21.76 -9.94 8.38
C GLN A 546 21.68 -10.77 7.09
N PHE A 547 20.50 -11.25 6.71
CA PHE A 547 20.31 -11.99 5.46
C PHE A 547 20.45 -11.06 4.24
N MET A 548 19.90 -9.84 4.31
CA MET A 548 20.08 -8.82 3.27
C MET A 548 21.56 -8.47 3.05
N MET A 549 22.34 -8.32 4.12
CA MET A 549 23.77 -8.03 4.05
C MET A 549 24.63 -9.20 3.55
N GLY A 550 24.22 -10.44 3.80
CA GLY A 550 24.97 -11.65 3.45
C GLY A 550 26.37 -11.70 4.06
N GLN A 551 27.36 -12.21 3.30
CA GLN A 551 28.69 -12.52 3.86
C GLN A 551 29.90 -12.02 3.07
N GLU A 552 29.74 -11.56 1.83
CA GLU A 552 30.86 -11.26 0.90
C GLU A 552 31.86 -10.20 1.39
N HIS A 553 31.43 -9.29 2.28
CA HIS A 553 32.31 -8.32 2.94
C HIS A 553 33.21 -8.98 4.01
N LEU A 554 34.10 -9.90 3.60
CA LEU A 554 35.14 -10.48 4.47
C LEU A 554 36.36 -9.57 4.63
N SER A 555 36.58 -8.61 3.71
CA SER A 555 37.70 -7.66 3.71
C SER A 555 37.35 -6.27 4.24
N VAL A 556 36.07 -5.97 4.46
CA VAL A 556 35.57 -4.69 4.98
C VAL A 556 34.97 -4.95 6.37
N ASP A 557 35.10 -4.01 7.30
CA ASP A 557 34.42 -4.11 8.60
C ASP A 557 32.90 -4.23 8.41
N LYS A 558 32.37 -5.41 8.75
CA LYS A 558 30.94 -5.72 8.65
C LYS A 558 30.10 -4.79 9.51
N PHE A 559 30.64 -4.26 10.61
CA PHE A 559 29.93 -3.29 11.45
C PHE A 559 29.87 -1.92 10.80
N ALA A 560 30.95 -1.42 10.18
CA ALA A 560 30.92 -0.19 9.38
C ALA A 560 29.92 -0.26 8.21
N VAL A 561 29.81 -1.41 7.53
CA VAL A 561 28.79 -1.63 6.49
C VAL A 561 27.37 -1.62 7.09
N GLN A 562 27.15 -2.31 8.21
CA GLN A 562 25.86 -2.30 8.91
C GLN A 562 25.46 -0.89 9.34
N ASP A 563 26.41 -0.11 9.84
CA ASP A 563 26.21 1.28 10.31
C ASP A 563 25.94 2.26 9.16
N HIS A 564 26.48 2.01 7.97
CA HIS A 564 26.09 2.71 6.76
C HIS A 564 24.64 2.39 6.38
N ILE A 565 24.26 1.11 6.39
CA ILE A 565 22.91 0.65 6.06
C ILE A 565 21.84 1.22 7.01
N ILE A 566 22.08 1.16 8.32
CA ILE A 566 21.19 1.73 9.35
C ILE A 566 21.00 3.24 9.13
N GLY A 567 22.10 3.97 8.88
CA GLY A 567 22.03 5.41 8.61
C GLY A 567 21.26 5.74 7.32
N ALA A 568 21.41 4.92 6.28
CA ALA A 568 20.68 5.08 5.03
C ALA A 568 19.17 4.80 5.20
N PHE A 569 18.79 3.73 5.92
CA PHE A 569 17.39 3.45 6.26
C PHE A 569 16.77 4.53 7.16
N ARG A 570 17.51 5.08 8.14
CA ARG A 570 17.01 6.21 8.95
C ARG A 570 16.76 7.46 8.08
N LYS A 571 17.71 7.79 7.20
CA LYS A 571 17.59 8.91 6.26
C LYS A 571 16.41 8.70 5.29
N PHE A 572 16.22 7.48 4.78
CA PHE A 572 15.06 7.14 3.96
C PHE A 572 13.75 7.36 4.71
N ALA A 573 13.59 6.79 5.91
CA ALA A 573 12.37 6.88 6.71
C ALA A 573 11.92 8.35 6.84
N THR A 574 12.82 9.20 7.34
CA THR A 574 12.55 10.61 7.59
C THR A 574 12.32 11.42 6.30
N ASN A 575 13.10 11.21 5.24
CA ASN A 575 12.95 11.95 3.97
C ASN A 575 11.67 11.54 3.19
N SER A 576 11.43 10.25 3.06
CA SER A 576 10.26 9.68 2.38
C SER A 576 8.97 9.87 3.18
N SER A 577 9.06 10.25 4.46
CA SER A 577 7.94 10.32 5.39
C SER A 577 7.24 8.95 5.50
N CYS A 578 8.04 7.91 5.72
CA CYS A 578 7.67 6.49 5.75
C CYS A 578 8.24 5.86 7.04
N HIS A 579 7.50 4.97 7.70
CA HIS A 579 8.04 4.20 8.83
C HIS A 579 8.92 3.05 8.31
N VAL A 580 10.05 2.78 8.94
CA VAL A 580 10.87 1.60 8.63
C VAL A 580 10.95 0.70 9.87
N THR A 581 10.51 -0.56 9.76
CA THR A 581 10.77 -1.59 10.77
C THR A 581 11.89 -2.50 10.29
N LEU A 582 12.97 -2.55 11.06
CA LEU A 582 14.20 -3.27 10.73
C LEU A 582 14.40 -4.42 11.72
N VAL A 583 14.27 -5.66 11.24
CA VAL A 583 14.52 -6.85 12.06
C VAL A 583 16.02 -7.14 12.09
N ILE A 584 16.58 -7.21 13.29
CA ILE A 584 18.00 -7.46 13.53
C ILE A 584 18.10 -8.60 14.55
N HIS A 585 18.75 -9.71 14.20
CA HIS A 585 19.02 -10.77 15.18
C HIS A 585 19.99 -10.27 16.28
N PRO A 586 19.86 -10.75 17.53
CA PRO A 586 20.79 -10.41 18.59
C PRO A 586 22.16 -11.07 18.36
N ARG A 587 23.14 -10.64 19.15
CA ARG A 587 24.40 -11.36 19.39
C ARG A 587 24.10 -12.71 20.05
N LYS A 588 25.07 -13.62 20.06
CA LYS A 588 25.00 -14.80 20.93
C LYS A 588 25.18 -14.36 22.38
N GLU A 589 24.10 -14.47 23.15
CA GLU A 589 24.05 -14.30 24.60
C GLU A 589 23.86 -15.67 25.27
N GLU A 590 23.95 -15.72 26.60
CA GLU A 590 23.66 -16.93 27.39
C GLU A 590 22.15 -17.23 27.42
N ASP A 591 21.77 -18.50 27.28
CA ASP A 591 20.37 -18.94 27.10
C ASP A 591 19.41 -18.55 28.25
N ASP A 592 19.94 -18.35 29.46
CA ASP A 592 19.17 -17.95 30.66
C ASP A 592 19.12 -16.42 30.88
N ARG A 593 19.73 -15.62 30.00
CA ARG A 593 19.89 -14.17 30.18
C ARG A 593 18.90 -13.38 29.31
N ASP A 594 18.12 -12.49 29.94
CA ASP A 594 17.25 -11.55 29.22
C ASP A 594 18.05 -10.66 28.27
N LEU A 595 17.64 -10.58 27.00
CA LEU A 595 18.29 -9.73 26.01
C LEU A 595 18.15 -8.25 26.39
N GLN A 596 19.20 -7.46 26.17
CA GLN A 596 19.18 -6.02 26.40
C GLN A 596 19.37 -5.25 25.09
N THR A 597 19.21 -3.93 25.14
CA THR A 597 19.49 -3.03 24.00
C THR A 597 20.94 -3.15 23.49
N ALA A 598 21.88 -3.55 24.35
CA ALA A 598 23.27 -3.85 24.00
C ALA A 598 23.47 -5.22 23.32
N SER A 599 22.51 -6.14 23.46
CA SER A 599 22.53 -7.49 22.86
C SER A 599 22.19 -7.48 21.36
N ILE A 600 21.84 -6.34 20.77
CA ILE A 600 21.60 -6.21 19.32
C ILE A 600 22.92 -6.48 18.58
N PHE A 601 22.86 -7.27 17.50
CA PHE A 601 24.03 -7.50 16.65
C PHE A 601 24.35 -6.27 15.81
N GLY A 602 25.63 -5.91 15.73
CA GLY A 602 26.11 -4.66 15.13
C GLY A 602 26.75 -3.74 16.14
N SER A 603 27.02 -2.49 15.74
CA SER A 603 27.42 -1.44 16.66
C SER A 603 26.22 -0.92 17.47
N ALA A 604 26.46 -0.01 18.42
CA ALA A 604 25.39 0.69 19.13
C ALA A 604 24.52 1.58 18.22
N LYS A 605 24.95 1.85 16.98
CA LYS A 605 24.25 2.75 16.05
C LYS A 605 22.82 2.29 15.75
N ALA A 606 22.56 0.98 15.71
CA ALA A 606 21.21 0.43 15.53
C ALA A 606 20.22 0.97 16.57
N SER A 607 20.58 0.96 17.86
CA SER A 607 19.72 1.43 18.95
C SER A 607 19.81 2.94 19.18
N GLN A 608 20.86 3.61 18.69
CA GLN A 608 20.98 5.07 18.71
C GLN A 608 20.09 5.74 17.64
N GLU A 609 20.20 5.29 16.38
CA GLU A 609 19.47 5.85 15.23
C GLU A 609 17.98 5.54 15.26
N ALA A 610 17.57 4.40 15.82
CA ALA A 610 16.16 4.06 16.00
C ALA A 610 15.42 5.09 16.86
N ASP A 611 14.13 5.25 16.61
CA ASP A 611 13.19 5.93 17.50
C ASP A 611 12.63 4.94 18.53
N ASN A 612 12.27 3.75 18.06
CA ASN A 612 11.72 2.68 18.90
C ASN A 612 12.62 1.44 18.86
N VAL A 613 12.82 0.77 20.01
CA VAL A 613 13.59 -0.48 20.09
C VAL A 613 12.78 -1.53 20.85
N LEU A 614 12.36 -2.56 20.14
CA LEU A 614 11.50 -3.64 20.61
C LEU A 614 12.30 -4.94 20.72
N ILE A 615 12.11 -5.68 21.80
CA ILE A 615 12.76 -6.97 22.08
C ILE A 615 11.67 -8.01 22.35
N LEU A 616 11.60 -9.07 21.54
CA LEU A 616 10.78 -10.24 21.82
C LEU A 616 11.58 -11.22 22.69
N GLN A 617 11.30 -11.21 23.99
CA GLN A 617 11.89 -12.14 24.96
C GLN A 617 11.15 -13.48 24.93
N GLU A 618 11.86 -14.59 25.16
CA GLU A 618 11.30 -15.94 25.29
C GLU A 618 11.91 -16.66 26.49
N LYS A 619 11.19 -16.69 27.62
CA LYS A 619 11.63 -17.38 28.83
C LYS A 619 11.26 -18.85 28.78
N LYS A 620 12.25 -19.68 28.44
CA LYS A 620 12.17 -21.15 28.55
C LYS A 620 11.84 -21.51 30.01
N LEU A 621 10.84 -22.37 30.21
CA LEU A 621 10.47 -22.88 31.53
C LEU A 621 10.60 -24.40 31.51
N ALA A 622 11.32 -24.98 32.48
CA ALA A 622 11.64 -26.41 32.49
C ALA A 622 10.42 -27.36 32.51
N THR A 623 9.21 -26.85 32.82
CA THR A 623 7.97 -27.64 32.95
C THR A 623 6.78 -27.09 32.16
N ARG A 624 6.97 -26.04 31.33
CA ARG A 624 5.88 -25.37 30.58
C ARG A 624 6.39 -24.83 29.24
N PRO A 625 5.50 -24.62 28.24
CA PRO A 625 5.84 -23.81 27.07
C PRO A 625 6.46 -22.48 27.50
N GLY A 626 7.52 -22.06 26.81
CA GLY A 626 8.26 -20.84 27.15
C GLY A 626 7.36 -19.61 27.08
N ARG A 627 7.42 -18.74 28.10
CA ARG A 627 6.58 -17.54 28.13
C ARG A 627 7.24 -16.43 27.31
N ARG A 628 6.50 -15.88 26.35
CA ARG A 628 6.95 -14.76 25.53
C ARG A 628 6.49 -13.44 26.14
N SER A 629 7.26 -12.39 25.88
CA SER A 629 6.91 -11.03 26.26
C SER A 629 7.60 -10.03 25.35
N LEU A 630 6.87 -9.01 24.91
CA LEU A 630 7.45 -7.89 24.20
C LEU A 630 7.95 -6.85 25.20
N GLN A 631 9.20 -6.43 25.04
CA GLN A 631 9.84 -5.38 25.82
C GLN A 631 10.18 -4.20 24.90
N ILE A 632 9.61 -3.04 25.20
CA ILE A 632 10.01 -1.77 24.59
C ILE A 632 11.14 -1.23 25.47
N THR A 633 12.35 -1.12 24.89
CA THR A 633 13.52 -0.54 25.58
C THR A 633 13.80 0.91 25.19
N LYS A 634 13.19 1.39 24.09
CA LYS A 634 13.29 2.78 23.62
C LYS A 634 12.00 3.18 22.92
N ASN A 635 11.61 4.42 23.13
CA ASN A 635 10.48 5.12 22.53
C ASN A 635 10.83 6.61 22.50
N ARG A 636 11.22 7.16 21.35
CA ARG A 636 11.66 8.56 21.24
C ARG A 636 10.49 9.55 21.37
N PHE A 637 9.27 9.14 21.04
CA PHE A 637 8.11 10.03 20.97
C PHE A 637 7.61 10.46 22.36
N ASP A 638 7.43 9.50 23.27
CA ASP A 638 6.85 9.74 24.60
C ASP A 638 7.81 9.43 25.76
N GLY A 639 8.89 8.69 25.51
CA GLY A 639 9.81 8.19 26.55
C GLY A 639 9.31 6.94 27.30
N ASP A 640 8.00 6.65 27.25
CA ASP A 640 7.40 5.46 27.87
C ASP A 640 8.07 4.17 27.40
N VAL A 641 8.49 3.33 28.35
CA VAL A 641 9.10 2.00 28.15
C VAL A 641 8.39 0.96 29.01
N GLY A 642 8.50 -0.33 28.67
CA GLY A 642 7.82 -1.36 29.45
C GLY A 642 7.90 -2.76 28.85
N ILE A 643 7.32 -3.72 29.57
CA ILE A 643 7.23 -5.13 29.19
C ILE A 643 5.78 -5.57 29.33
N PHE A 644 5.24 -6.24 28.31
CA PHE A 644 3.97 -6.96 28.43
C PHE A 644 4.09 -8.40 27.91
N PRO A 645 3.48 -9.38 28.59
CA PRO A 645 3.50 -10.78 28.16
C PRO A 645 2.65 -11.00 26.90
N LEU A 646 3.02 -12.01 26.12
CA LEU A 646 2.32 -12.46 24.92
C LEU A 646 2.14 -13.98 24.99
N ASP A 647 0.91 -14.44 24.80
CA ASP A 647 0.61 -15.87 24.60
C ASP A 647 0.39 -16.13 23.10
N PHE A 648 0.80 -17.30 22.59
CA PHE A 648 0.84 -17.61 21.15
C PHE A 648 -0.17 -18.69 20.74
N LEU A 649 -1.14 -18.32 19.92
CA LEU A 649 -2.21 -19.16 19.41
C LEU A 649 -1.76 -19.96 18.19
N LYS A 650 -1.41 -21.23 18.41
CA LYS A 650 -0.97 -22.16 17.33
C LYS A 650 -2.02 -22.42 16.24
N SER A 651 -3.30 -22.15 16.51
CA SER A 651 -4.43 -22.32 15.59
C SER A 651 -4.45 -21.25 14.50
N SER A 652 -4.32 -19.98 14.88
CA SER A 652 -4.33 -18.81 13.99
C SER A 652 -2.92 -18.29 13.64
N LEU A 653 -1.87 -18.80 14.30
CA LEU A 653 -0.50 -18.29 14.26
C LEU A 653 -0.36 -16.85 14.79
N THR A 654 -1.22 -16.45 15.72
CA THR A 654 -1.29 -15.08 16.25
C THR A 654 -0.86 -14.98 17.71
N PHE A 655 -0.63 -13.76 18.19
CA PHE A 655 -0.28 -13.43 19.57
C PHE A 655 -1.42 -12.66 20.26
N GLU A 656 -1.69 -12.99 21.52
CA GLU A 656 -2.69 -12.30 22.33
C GLU A 656 -2.11 -11.82 23.67
N ALA A 657 -2.74 -10.81 24.26
CA ALA A 657 -2.46 -10.40 25.62
C ALA A 657 -3.10 -11.43 26.59
N PRO A 658 -2.34 -12.01 27.55
CA PRO A 658 -2.86 -13.03 28.45
C PRO A 658 -4.08 -12.55 29.25
N ILE A 659 -5.17 -13.33 29.17
CA ILE A 659 -6.42 -13.06 29.91
C ILE A 659 -6.11 -12.96 31.41
N GLN A 660 -6.51 -11.86 32.05
CA GLN A 660 -6.21 -11.59 33.47
C GLN A 660 -7.01 -12.46 34.45
N GLY A 661 -6.68 -13.75 34.51
CA GLY A 661 -7.02 -14.60 35.65
C GLY A 661 -6.42 -14.03 36.94
N LYS A 662 -7.18 -14.10 38.05
CA LYS A 662 -6.92 -13.40 39.33
C LYS A 662 -5.61 -13.81 40.04
N HIS A 663 -4.46 -13.37 39.54
CA HIS A 663 -3.16 -13.54 40.20
C HIS A 663 -2.84 -12.35 41.10
N LYS A 664 -2.74 -12.61 42.41
CA LYS A 664 -2.32 -11.61 43.40
C LYS A 664 -0.90 -11.12 43.10
N LEU A 665 -0.75 -9.82 42.84
CA LEU A 665 0.54 -9.14 42.77
C LEU A 665 1.33 -9.37 44.07
N ARG A 666 2.42 -10.14 43.98
CA ARG A 666 3.44 -10.15 45.04
C ARG A 666 4.24 -8.85 44.93
N LYS A 667 4.14 -7.98 45.93
CA LYS A 667 5.10 -6.88 46.09
C LYS A 667 6.49 -7.47 46.26
N VAL A 668 7.45 -7.02 45.44
CA VAL A 668 8.87 -7.26 45.69
C VAL A 668 9.26 -6.43 46.92
N ALA A 669 9.90 -7.05 47.90
CA ALA A 669 10.42 -6.34 49.06
C ALA A 669 11.81 -5.79 48.73
N PHE A 670 11.96 -4.47 48.75
CA PHE A 670 13.28 -3.85 48.81
C PHE A 670 13.96 -4.23 50.13
N LYS A 671 15.19 -4.74 50.06
CA LYS A 671 16.14 -4.63 51.17
C LYS A 671 16.89 -3.30 50.98
N PRO A 672 16.98 -2.44 51.99
CA PRO A 672 17.98 -1.39 52.00
C PRO A 672 19.37 -1.99 52.21
N GLU A 673 20.39 -1.33 51.69
CA GLU A 673 21.79 -1.64 51.97
C GLU A 673 22.23 -0.94 53.28
N ASN A 674 23.24 -1.50 53.96
CA ASN A 674 23.81 -0.91 55.16
C ASN A 674 24.95 0.05 54.77
N GLU A 675 24.74 1.35 54.93
CA GLU A 675 25.82 2.31 55.15
C GLU A 675 25.65 2.95 56.53
N GLY A 676 26.75 3.10 57.26
CA GLY A 676 26.76 3.66 58.61
C GLY A 676 27.17 5.14 58.61
N GLY A 677 26.46 5.95 59.39
CA GLY A 677 26.79 7.37 59.61
C GLY A 677 26.07 7.88 60.86
N GLU A 678 26.81 8.59 61.72
CA GLU A 678 26.29 9.11 62.99
C GLU A 678 25.50 10.43 62.79
N GLY A 679 24.42 10.67 63.55
CA GLY A 679 23.52 11.79 63.25
C GLY A 679 22.42 12.11 64.27
N MET A 680 22.81 12.44 65.51
CA MET A 680 22.18 13.37 66.48
C MET A 680 20.64 13.55 66.53
N LYS A 681 20.05 13.37 67.73
CA LYS A 681 18.63 13.66 68.03
C LYS A 681 18.29 15.16 68.00
N VAL A 682 17.07 15.51 67.53
CA VAL A 682 16.26 16.64 68.04
C VAL A 682 14.79 16.22 68.09
N GLU A 683 14.08 16.55 69.18
CA GLU A 683 12.63 16.34 69.31
C GLU A 683 11.84 17.61 68.98
N GLY A 684 10.67 17.47 68.32
CA GLY A 684 9.70 18.55 68.10
C GLY A 684 8.28 18.07 68.40
N LYS A 685 7.51 18.81 69.22
CA LYS A 685 6.21 18.36 69.76
C LYS A 685 5.01 18.62 68.84
N LYS A 686 3.96 17.81 69.06
CA LYS A 686 2.63 17.84 68.42
C LYS A 686 1.77 19.04 68.84
N VAL A 687 0.89 19.48 67.93
CA VAL A 687 -0.44 20.10 68.15
C VAL A 687 -1.11 20.28 66.77
N GLU A 688 -2.41 20.51 66.58
CA GLU A 688 -3.68 19.79 66.92
C GLU A 688 -4.77 20.44 66.00
N VAL A 689 -5.83 19.82 65.47
CA VAL A 689 -6.27 18.42 65.26
C VAL A 689 -7.35 18.47 64.13
N LYS A 690 -7.90 17.40 63.51
CA LYS A 690 -9.20 16.75 63.84
C LYS A 690 -9.65 15.85 62.65
N LYS A 691 -10.16 14.65 62.91
CA LYS A 691 -11.06 13.88 62.01
C LYS A 691 -11.85 12.87 62.85
N GLU A 692 -13.15 12.73 62.59
CA GLU A 692 -14.06 11.96 63.45
C GLU A 692 -14.29 10.50 63.01
N LYS A 693 -15.01 9.75 63.86
CA LYS A 693 -15.29 8.30 63.78
C LYS A 693 -16.54 8.05 62.89
N VAL A 694 -17.11 6.86 62.64
CA VAL A 694 -17.43 5.65 63.45
C VAL A 694 -17.56 4.45 62.47
N ALA A 695 -16.84 3.32 62.61
CA ALA A 695 -17.14 2.08 63.38
C ALA A 695 -18.41 1.28 62.91
N LYS A 696 -18.29 0.00 62.45
CA LYS A 696 -18.46 -1.31 63.19
C LYS A 696 -19.92 -1.61 63.63
N VAL A 697 -20.51 -2.82 63.65
CA VAL A 697 -20.07 -4.27 63.69
C VAL A 697 -20.93 -5.15 62.71
N ALA A 698 -20.97 -6.49 62.82
CA ALA A 698 -21.42 -7.47 61.80
C ALA A 698 -22.31 -8.66 62.31
N LYS A 699 -22.74 -9.54 61.37
CA LYS A 699 -23.20 -10.97 61.45
C LYS A 699 -24.69 -11.36 61.64
N ALA A 700 -25.22 -12.08 60.62
CA ALA A 700 -25.94 -13.40 60.63
C ALA A 700 -27.28 -13.58 61.41
N PRO A 701 -28.26 -14.45 61.01
CA PRO A 701 -28.09 -15.87 60.60
C PRO A 701 -28.99 -16.40 59.43
N ARG A 702 -29.26 -17.73 59.38
CA ARG A 702 -29.99 -18.52 58.34
C ARG A 702 -31.34 -19.07 58.84
N THR A 703 -32.28 -19.41 57.93
CA THR A 703 -33.24 -20.55 58.06
C THR A 703 -33.74 -21.07 56.68
N VAL A 704 -34.60 -22.10 56.63
CA VAL A 704 -34.86 -22.97 55.45
C VAL A 704 -36.33 -23.42 55.32
N THR A 705 -36.88 -23.41 54.09
CA THR A 705 -38.00 -24.22 53.50
C THR A 705 -38.09 -23.89 51.98
N GLY A 706 -38.65 -24.68 51.05
CA GLY A 706 -39.31 -26.01 51.06
C GLY A 706 -39.56 -26.49 49.59
N LYS A 707 -39.98 -27.75 49.38
CA LYS A 707 -40.16 -28.41 48.06
C LYS A 707 -41.32 -27.83 47.22
N GLU A 708 -41.31 -27.96 45.88
CA GLU A 708 -41.97 -29.07 45.15
C GLU A 708 -41.66 -29.11 43.62
N SER A 709 -42.36 -29.93 42.84
CA SER A 709 -41.97 -30.43 41.50
C SER A 709 -42.97 -30.09 40.38
N VAL A 710 -42.54 -30.20 39.09
CA VAL A 710 -43.23 -30.87 37.96
C VAL A 710 -42.42 -30.72 36.65
N GLN A 711 -42.68 -31.60 35.68
CA GLN A 711 -42.00 -31.69 34.37
C GLN A 711 -42.56 -30.68 33.34
N LYS A 712 -41.70 -30.12 32.50
CA LYS A 712 -41.61 -30.50 31.08
C LYS A 712 -40.34 -29.97 30.40
#